data_AF-A0AA42XUQ7-F1
#
_entry.id   AF-A0AA42XUQ7-F1
#
_cell.length_a   1.000
_cell.length_b   1.000
_cell.length_c   1.000
_cell.angle_alpha   90.00
_cell.angle_beta   90.00
_cell.angle_gamma   90.00
#
_symmetry.space_group_name_H-M   'P 1'
#
loop_
_entity.id
_entity.type
_entity.pdbx_description
1 polymer ?
#
loop_
_entity_poly.entity_id
_entity_poly.type
_entity_poly.pdbx_seq_one_letter_code
_entity_poly.pdbx_strand_id
1 'polypeptide(L)'
;MRSCWVILCFIVAGGLVGCTPDSEVSEYEGALRQAKTCGEVLEAIQEDAIAKVDLELKAFEDDNFYGRGGPIIFDGFGVAEGAPDGVLAPAAGGDADAPSGVSDTNRQVASVDEADIVKVGDGGTKLYVIRDNGFYEFDSWPAAETSKVADLQIEGYAIEMFVEGNRAVVFSNVFGVEALGGGDLCNGGPEPVGIAADGAYYCGPSYVKTTVVSLEGTAPEVIREIYLEGYYTSSRRHDNIVRAVVQTNMQHPPTVPQLWEVLYNAEPYPETREEQIARARLWAAAAKAAIRETTLEEWLPSWGERVEGEIQARAPQCTDFYAPSPGFTDYGMTQILGIDIADGSDATITSILGWASQVYANAEALILTQPDYGWFDRDIDYDRTAVHRFAVSFAAQRTPYQGSGFVPGMVNDQFSIDEASGVIRIATTRTTWKDLGNGDVWIPPVTHNFVSTMSLGDGLLTVMGATPPLAEGERIFSARFIGDLGYIVTFRQIDPLFAIDLSDPSNPTVLGALKIPGFSDYMHPLGDDHLLTIGRDIDEQTQFDNGTALQIFDVSDPADPRQKFKALVGEGFSEANHNHKAFNFYDERGLLAFPFVSYETGFSSTLELWDVSADTGFSRRGSVDHSALVLDGCGGWEPPVGPFVGDAFYENCQYLPQVSRGVFIDEYIYSISHGGVLVHNVGDLETPVATATY
;
A
#
# COMPACT_ATOMS: atom_id res chain seq x y z
N MET A 1 31.07 -23.08 -73.40
CA MET A 1 31.05 -23.52 -71.98
C MET A 1 30.54 -22.34 -71.14
N ARG A 2 29.80 -22.59 -70.05
CA ARG A 2 29.41 -21.56 -69.08
C ARG A 2 30.18 -21.81 -67.78
N SER A 3 30.67 -20.74 -67.14
CA SER A 3 31.24 -20.79 -65.79
C SER A 3 30.85 -19.50 -65.07
N CYS A 4 30.34 -19.62 -63.85
CA CYS A 4 30.01 -18.48 -63.00
C CYS A 4 31.29 -17.89 -62.37
N TRP A 5 31.21 -16.64 -61.93
CA TRP A 5 32.17 -16.08 -60.99
C TRP A 5 31.60 -16.11 -59.58
N VAL A 6 32.41 -16.56 -58.63
CA VAL A 6 32.21 -16.39 -57.19
C VAL A 6 33.43 -15.64 -56.69
N ILE A 7 33.23 -14.57 -55.91
CA ILE A 7 34.32 -13.81 -55.29
C ILE A 7 34.14 -13.90 -53.78
N LEU A 8 35.15 -14.46 -53.11
CA LEU A 8 35.31 -14.37 -51.66
C LEU A 8 35.84 -12.98 -51.30
N CYS A 9 35.32 -12.38 -50.23
CA CYS A 9 36.00 -11.30 -49.51
C CYS A 9 36.20 -11.72 -48.06
N PHE A 10 37.43 -11.58 -47.57
CA PHE A 10 37.76 -11.75 -46.16
C PHE A 10 37.41 -10.48 -45.37
N ILE A 11 36.96 -10.65 -44.13
CA ILE A 11 36.96 -9.58 -43.12
C ILE A 11 38.31 -9.62 -42.40
N VAL A 12 38.91 -8.45 -42.19
CA VAL A 12 40.09 -8.26 -41.34
C VAL A 12 39.74 -7.26 -40.25
N ALA A 13 39.92 -7.66 -38.99
CA ALA A 13 39.69 -6.78 -37.85
C ALA A 13 40.88 -5.82 -37.64
N GLY A 14 40.57 -4.60 -37.21
CA GLY A 14 41.55 -3.59 -36.81
C GLY A 14 40.87 -2.59 -35.88
N GLY A 15 41.06 -2.76 -34.57
CA GLY A 15 40.41 -1.92 -33.57
C GLY A 15 41.10 -0.57 -33.37
N LEU A 16 40.32 0.44 -33.02
CA LEU A 16 40.78 1.67 -32.37
C LEU A 16 39.97 1.83 -31.08
N VAL A 17 40.66 1.83 -29.94
CA VAL A 17 40.04 2.05 -28.63
C VAL A 17 39.90 3.55 -28.42
N GLY A 18 38.66 4.01 -28.27
CA GLY A 18 38.32 5.30 -27.68
C GLY A 18 37.48 5.05 -26.45
N CYS A 19 37.84 5.65 -25.32
CA CYS A 19 37.05 5.54 -24.09
C CYS A 19 36.07 6.70 -24.01
N THR A 20 34.78 6.42 -24.12
CA THR A 20 33.72 7.22 -23.51
C THR A 20 33.37 6.58 -22.15
N PRO A 21 33.19 7.37 -21.08
CA PRO A 21 32.66 6.89 -19.81
C PRO A 21 31.13 6.92 -19.88
N ASP A 22 30.54 6.08 -20.73
CA ASP A 22 29.08 5.99 -20.86
C ASP A 22 28.56 5.12 -19.71
N SER A 23 28.17 5.76 -18.60
CA SER A 23 27.44 5.15 -17.49
C SER A 23 25.97 4.91 -17.87
N GLU A 24 25.72 4.41 -19.08
CA GLU A 24 24.40 4.00 -19.54
C GLU A 24 24.06 2.65 -18.91
N VAL A 25 23.58 2.71 -17.67
CA VAL A 25 23.01 1.58 -16.93
C VAL A 25 21.92 0.95 -17.81
N SER A 26 22.20 -0.25 -18.32
CA SER A 26 21.62 -0.66 -19.61
C SER A 26 20.10 -0.87 -19.57
N GLU A 27 19.44 -0.62 -20.72
CA GLU A 27 18.00 -0.81 -20.95
C GLU A 27 17.49 -2.22 -20.56
N TYR A 28 18.38 -3.19 -20.39
CA TYR A 28 18.05 -4.58 -20.06
C TYR A 28 18.01 -4.90 -18.55
N GLU A 29 18.51 -4.05 -17.65
CA GLU A 29 18.67 -4.43 -16.23
C GLU A 29 17.35 -4.77 -15.52
N GLY A 30 16.33 -3.95 -15.72
CA GLY A 30 15.03 -4.06 -15.03
C GLY A 30 14.04 -5.03 -15.69
N ALA A 31 14.38 -5.62 -16.84
CA ALA A 31 13.48 -6.48 -17.59
C ALA A 31 13.25 -7.82 -16.86
N LEU A 32 11.99 -8.13 -16.54
CA LEU A 32 11.64 -9.39 -15.90
C LEU A 32 11.77 -10.57 -16.87
N ARG A 33 12.67 -11.50 -16.54
CA ARG A 33 12.92 -12.76 -17.24
C ARG A 33 11.93 -13.82 -16.73
N GLN A 34 10.98 -14.24 -17.58
CA GLN A 34 10.10 -15.36 -17.28
C GLN A 34 10.87 -16.69 -17.35
N ALA A 35 10.83 -17.47 -16.28
CA ALA A 35 11.40 -18.83 -16.22
C ALA A 35 10.52 -19.83 -16.99
N LYS A 36 11.15 -20.87 -17.56
CA LYS A 36 10.46 -21.96 -18.30
C LYS A 36 10.56 -23.31 -17.60
N THR A 37 11.44 -23.43 -16.61
CA THR A 37 11.65 -24.63 -15.81
C THR A 37 11.97 -24.26 -14.37
N CYS A 38 11.72 -25.17 -13.41
CA CYS A 38 12.11 -24.97 -12.02
C CYS A 38 13.64 -24.86 -11.83
N GLY A 39 14.44 -25.37 -12.78
CA GLY A 39 15.89 -25.15 -12.80
C GLY A 39 16.25 -23.69 -13.08
N GLU A 40 15.58 -23.05 -14.03
CA GLU A 40 15.75 -21.61 -14.33
C GLU A 40 15.29 -20.72 -13.15
N VAL A 41 14.29 -21.15 -12.38
CA VAL A 41 13.88 -20.45 -11.15
C VAL A 41 14.96 -20.56 -10.06
N LEU A 42 15.47 -21.77 -9.81
CA LEU A 42 16.54 -21.97 -8.82
C LEU A 42 17.82 -21.23 -9.22
N GLU A 43 18.21 -21.30 -10.50
CA GLU A 43 19.36 -20.57 -11.04
C GLU A 43 19.21 -19.06 -10.84
N ALA A 44 18.04 -18.48 -11.14
CA ALA A 44 17.80 -17.05 -10.93
C ALA A 44 17.84 -16.62 -9.46
N ILE A 45 17.27 -17.42 -8.54
CA ILE A 45 17.33 -17.16 -7.10
C ILE A 45 18.77 -17.28 -6.57
N GLN A 46 19.51 -18.31 -7.01
CA GLN A 46 20.91 -18.50 -6.61
C GLN A 46 21.81 -17.39 -7.16
N GLU A 47 21.64 -16.95 -8.42
CA GLU A 47 22.36 -15.81 -8.98
C GLU A 47 22.10 -14.54 -8.16
N ASP A 48 20.82 -14.25 -7.84
CA ASP A 48 20.42 -13.04 -7.10
C ASP A 48 20.95 -13.03 -5.65
N ALA A 49 20.82 -14.14 -4.92
CA ALA A 49 21.38 -14.27 -3.58
C ALA A 49 22.92 -14.19 -3.58
N ILE A 50 23.59 -14.75 -4.60
CA ILE A 50 25.05 -14.62 -4.79
C ILE A 50 25.45 -13.16 -5.02
N ALA A 51 24.71 -12.44 -5.87
CA ALA A 51 24.96 -11.01 -6.13
C ALA A 51 24.73 -10.15 -4.88
N LYS A 52 23.69 -10.44 -4.09
CA LYS A 52 23.40 -9.77 -2.82
C LYS A 52 24.47 -9.99 -1.76
N VAL A 53 25.05 -11.19 -1.67
CA VAL A 53 26.23 -11.45 -0.81
C VAL A 53 27.46 -10.64 -1.25
N ASP A 54 27.66 -10.43 -2.55
CA ASP A 54 28.74 -9.56 -3.06
C ASP A 54 28.46 -8.06 -2.82
N LEU A 55 27.21 -7.60 -2.92
CA LEU A 55 26.78 -6.25 -2.54
C LEU A 55 26.95 -5.98 -1.05
N GLU A 56 26.52 -6.90 -0.18
CA GLU A 56 26.68 -6.81 1.28
C GLU A 56 28.16 -6.79 1.66
N LEU A 57 28.99 -7.64 1.05
CA LEU A 57 30.44 -7.61 1.24
C LEU A 57 31.04 -6.26 0.85
N LYS A 58 30.70 -5.72 -0.34
CA LYS A 58 31.22 -4.40 -0.78
C LYS A 58 30.79 -3.28 0.17
N ALA A 59 29.49 -3.19 0.49
CA ALA A 59 28.97 -2.17 1.40
C ALA A 59 29.57 -2.28 2.82
N PHE A 60 29.93 -3.49 3.26
CA PHE A 60 30.66 -3.74 4.50
C PHE A 60 32.14 -3.38 4.41
N GLU A 61 32.82 -3.60 3.28
CA GLU A 61 34.22 -3.23 3.09
C GLU A 61 34.41 -1.71 2.99
N ASP A 62 33.51 -1.01 2.30
CA ASP A 62 33.57 0.44 2.07
C ASP A 62 33.10 1.30 3.29
N ASP A 63 32.75 0.68 4.43
CA ASP A 63 32.15 1.30 5.64
C ASP A 63 30.80 2.05 5.40
N ASN A 64 30.26 2.00 4.18
CA ASN A 64 29.08 2.77 3.79
C ASN A 64 27.78 2.29 4.47
N PHE A 65 27.65 1.00 4.80
CA PHE A 65 26.37 0.38 5.22
C PHE A 65 25.69 1.07 6.41
N TYR A 66 26.46 1.57 7.38
CA TYR A 66 25.94 2.39 8.48
C TYR A 66 26.36 3.87 8.39
N GLY A 67 27.40 4.21 7.61
CA GLY A 67 27.93 5.57 7.48
C GLY A 67 27.03 6.56 6.72
N ARG A 68 26.13 6.08 5.85
CA ARG A 68 25.19 6.94 5.10
C ARG A 68 23.73 6.84 5.57
N GLY A 69 23.44 5.97 6.54
CA GLY A 69 22.11 5.77 7.12
C GLY A 69 21.28 4.73 6.37
N GLY A 70 20.64 3.82 7.13
CA GLY A 70 19.60 2.94 6.60
C GLY A 70 18.30 3.70 6.29
N PRO A 71 17.26 3.01 5.79
CA PRO A 71 15.96 3.63 5.54
C PRO A 71 15.40 4.25 6.82
N ILE A 72 15.18 5.57 6.80
CA ILE A 72 14.59 6.30 7.92
C ILE A 72 13.08 6.11 7.89
N ILE A 73 12.62 4.99 8.45
CA ILE A 73 11.22 4.80 8.81
C ILE A 73 10.97 5.66 10.07
N PHE A 74 9.99 6.56 10.01
CA PHE A 74 9.57 7.38 11.15
C PHE A 74 8.26 6.85 11.74
N ASP A 75 8.27 6.56 13.04
CA ASP A 75 7.05 6.42 13.83
C ASP A 75 6.34 7.76 14.01
N GLY A 76 5.01 7.71 14.13
CA GLY A 76 4.16 8.87 14.40
C GLY A 76 4.08 9.24 15.88
N PHE A 77 4.19 10.53 16.18
CA PHE A 77 3.84 11.16 17.47
C PHE A 77 2.48 11.89 17.28
N GLY A 78 1.59 12.16 18.25
CA GLY A 78 1.56 12.04 19.72
C GLY A 78 0.76 13.26 20.28
N VAL A 79 -0.36 13.09 21.02
CA VAL A 79 -1.52 14.04 20.96
C VAL A 79 -2.11 14.53 22.33
N ALA A 80 -2.70 15.75 22.37
CA ALA A 80 -3.54 16.45 23.43
C ALA A 80 -3.91 17.90 22.93
N GLU A 81 -4.89 18.74 23.38
CA GLU A 81 -6.10 18.70 24.25
C GLU A 81 -6.80 20.12 24.41
N GLY A 82 -8.13 20.26 24.24
CA GLY A 82 -8.98 21.28 24.96
C GLY A 82 -10.29 21.86 24.33
N ALA A 83 -11.51 21.27 24.53
CA ALA A 83 -12.87 21.80 24.15
C ALA A 83 -13.82 22.10 25.39
N PRO A 84 -15.20 22.12 25.42
CA PRO A 84 -16.34 21.87 24.47
C PRO A 84 -17.30 23.12 24.28
N ASP A 85 -18.65 23.19 24.09
CA ASP A 85 -19.88 22.36 24.38
C ASP A 85 -21.21 22.86 23.70
N GLY A 86 -21.97 21.95 23.03
CA GLY A 86 -23.47 21.78 23.07
C GLY A 86 -24.51 22.82 22.56
N VAL A 87 -25.86 22.60 22.45
CA VAL A 87 -26.81 21.44 22.25
C VAL A 87 -28.23 22.00 21.86
N LEU A 88 -29.08 21.34 21.02
CA LEU A 88 -30.59 21.20 21.14
C LEU A 88 -31.33 20.68 19.85
N ALA A 89 -32.42 19.90 20.02
CA ALA A 89 -32.94 18.87 19.07
C ALA A 89 -34.49 18.96 18.76
N PRO A 90 -35.22 17.91 18.27
CA PRO A 90 -35.14 17.16 16.98
C PRO A 90 -36.54 16.92 16.29
N ALA A 91 -36.61 16.18 15.16
CA ALA A 91 -37.78 15.38 14.72
C ALA A 91 -37.49 14.46 13.50
N ALA A 92 -37.96 13.19 13.53
CA ALA A 92 -37.66 12.18 12.50
C ALA A 92 -38.89 11.64 11.72
N GLY A 93 -38.60 10.96 10.59
CA GLY A 93 -39.51 10.19 9.74
C GLY A 93 -38.72 9.20 8.86
N GLY A 94 -39.39 8.31 8.12
CA GLY A 94 -38.75 7.35 7.22
C GLY A 94 -39.76 6.65 6.30
N ASP A 95 -39.26 5.97 5.27
CA ASP A 95 -40.07 5.37 4.19
C ASP A 95 -39.60 3.95 3.82
N ALA A 96 -40.37 3.25 2.96
CA ALA A 96 -40.29 1.79 2.81
C ALA A 96 -40.17 1.24 1.36
N ASP A 97 -39.95 2.07 0.36
CA ASP A 97 -39.48 1.63 -0.97
C ASP A 97 -37.97 1.30 -0.92
N ALA A 98 -37.44 0.51 -1.87
CA ALA A 98 -36.01 0.15 -1.89
C ALA A 98 -35.09 1.38 -2.11
N PRO A 99 -33.82 1.37 -1.65
CA PRO A 99 -32.94 2.54 -1.68
C PRO A 99 -32.79 3.17 -3.07
N SER A 100 -32.82 4.50 -3.15
CA SER A 100 -32.68 5.21 -4.43
C SER A 100 -31.23 5.40 -4.90
N GLY A 101 -30.25 5.26 -4.00
CA GLY A 101 -28.82 5.37 -4.29
C GLY A 101 -27.96 5.00 -3.08
N VAL A 102 -26.68 4.67 -3.32
CA VAL A 102 -25.71 4.26 -2.28
C VAL A 102 -24.32 4.84 -2.58
N SER A 103 -23.51 5.07 -1.55
CA SER A 103 -22.07 5.28 -1.73
C SER A 103 -21.35 3.94 -1.88
N ASP A 104 -20.45 3.85 -2.86
CA ASP A 104 -19.49 2.75 -2.99
C ASP A 104 -18.24 3.00 -2.11
N THR A 105 -17.32 2.03 -2.04
CA THR A 105 -15.95 2.28 -1.59
C THR A 105 -15.34 3.42 -2.42
N ASN A 106 -14.63 4.36 -1.79
CA ASN A 106 -13.83 5.35 -2.52
C ASN A 106 -12.64 4.63 -3.18
N ARG A 107 -12.50 4.76 -4.50
CA ARG A 107 -11.59 3.95 -5.34
C ARG A 107 -10.60 4.83 -6.10
N GLN A 108 -9.40 4.30 -6.30
CA GLN A 108 -8.30 4.94 -7.02
C GLN A 108 -8.67 5.25 -8.48
N VAL A 109 -9.26 4.27 -9.16
CA VAL A 109 -9.70 4.35 -10.56
C VAL A 109 -11.13 3.82 -10.63
N ALA A 110 -12.08 4.63 -11.10
CA ALA A 110 -13.51 4.32 -11.06
C ALA A 110 -13.93 3.05 -11.84
N SER A 111 -13.09 2.55 -12.75
CA SER A 111 -13.31 1.31 -13.52
C SER A 111 -12.72 0.04 -12.89
N VAL A 112 -12.13 0.13 -11.70
CA VAL A 112 -11.52 -1.01 -10.98
C VAL A 112 -12.08 -1.04 -9.57
N ASP A 113 -12.46 -2.23 -9.07
CA ASP A 113 -12.94 -2.39 -7.70
C ASP A 113 -11.76 -2.70 -6.75
N GLU A 114 -11.88 -2.25 -5.51
CA GLU A 114 -10.89 -2.43 -4.43
C GLU A 114 -11.56 -3.12 -3.24
N ALA A 115 -10.87 -4.07 -2.61
CA ALA A 115 -11.38 -4.69 -1.40
C ALA A 115 -11.48 -3.66 -0.26
N ASP A 116 -12.43 -3.83 0.67
CA ASP A 116 -12.55 -2.97 1.85
C ASP A 116 -13.16 -3.75 3.02
N ILE A 117 -13.14 -3.16 4.23
CA ILE A 117 -13.71 -3.77 5.45
C ILE A 117 -15.24 -3.70 5.53
N VAL A 118 -15.88 -2.99 4.59
CA VAL A 118 -17.32 -2.87 4.43
C VAL A 118 -17.67 -2.91 2.94
N LYS A 119 -18.77 -3.57 2.57
CA LYS A 119 -19.31 -3.58 1.20
C LYS A 119 -20.84 -3.55 1.23
N VAL A 120 -21.43 -2.84 0.27
CA VAL A 120 -22.87 -2.78 0.06
C VAL A 120 -23.26 -3.81 -1.00
N GLY A 121 -24.34 -4.56 -0.77
CA GLY A 121 -24.89 -5.54 -1.69
C GLY A 121 -26.37 -5.33 -1.98
N ASP A 122 -26.89 -6.10 -2.94
CA ASP A 122 -28.32 -6.14 -3.33
C ASP A 122 -28.97 -4.74 -3.41
N GLY A 123 -28.30 -3.80 -4.08
CA GLY A 123 -28.80 -2.44 -4.32
C GLY A 123 -28.97 -1.57 -3.07
N GLY A 124 -28.22 -1.85 -1.99
CA GLY A 124 -28.38 -1.14 -0.72
C GLY A 124 -29.31 -1.83 0.28
N THR A 125 -29.78 -3.04 -0.01
CA THR A 125 -30.56 -3.83 0.96
C THR A 125 -29.69 -4.68 1.88
N LYS A 126 -28.46 -5.01 1.45
CA LYS A 126 -27.46 -5.73 2.26
C LYS A 126 -26.25 -4.87 2.58
N LEU A 127 -25.75 -5.00 3.82
CA LEU A 127 -24.45 -4.48 4.24
C LEU A 127 -23.61 -5.63 4.78
N TYR A 128 -22.41 -5.79 4.22
CA TYR A 128 -21.42 -6.75 4.68
C TYR A 128 -20.32 -6.01 5.43
N VAL A 129 -19.89 -6.54 6.57
CA VAL A 129 -18.79 -5.98 7.39
C VAL A 129 -17.86 -7.11 7.82
N ILE A 130 -16.54 -6.86 7.84
CA ILE A 130 -15.57 -7.72 8.52
C ILE A 130 -14.97 -7.02 9.75
N ARG A 131 -14.85 -7.76 10.86
CA ARG A 131 -14.13 -7.35 12.08
C ARG A 131 -13.44 -8.55 12.67
N ASP A 132 -12.21 -8.35 13.15
CA ASP A 132 -11.37 -9.38 13.77
C ASP A 132 -11.33 -10.68 12.96
N ASN A 133 -12.08 -11.70 13.35
CA ASN A 133 -12.21 -12.96 12.60
C ASN A 133 -13.65 -13.25 12.12
N GLY A 134 -14.58 -12.29 12.20
CA GLY A 134 -15.97 -12.43 11.77
C GLY A 134 -16.27 -11.73 10.44
N PHE A 135 -17.02 -12.43 9.57
CA PHE A 135 -17.72 -11.87 8.41
C PHE A 135 -19.21 -11.77 8.76
N TYR A 136 -19.75 -10.56 8.71
CA TYR A 136 -21.10 -10.24 9.17
C TYR A 136 -21.97 -9.75 8.03
N GLU A 137 -23.17 -10.32 7.92
CA GLU A 137 -24.21 -9.85 7.01
C GLU A 137 -25.32 -9.18 7.80
N PHE A 138 -25.68 -7.96 7.39
CA PHE A 138 -26.79 -7.20 7.91
C PHE A 138 -27.85 -7.02 6.81
N ASP A 139 -29.11 -7.26 7.16
CA ASP A 139 -30.20 -6.56 6.47
C ASP A 139 -30.02 -5.08 6.83
N SER A 140 -29.92 -4.24 5.80
CA SER A 140 -29.65 -2.79 5.95
C SER A 140 -30.82 -1.93 5.49
N TRP A 141 -31.87 -2.53 4.92
CA TRP A 141 -33.06 -1.81 4.48
C TRP A 141 -34.37 -2.55 4.81
N PRO A 142 -35.43 -1.88 5.31
CA PRO A 142 -35.51 -0.45 5.66
C PRO A 142 -34.52 -0.04 6.77
N ALA A 143 -34.00 1.20 6.71
CA ALA A 143 -32.91 1.63 7.58
C ALA A 143 -33.18 1.46 9.09
N ALA A 144 -34.43 1.68 9.53
CA ALA A 144 -34.87 1.49 10.93
C ALA A 144 -35.06 0.02 11.34
N GLU A 145 -34.98 -0.93 10.41
CA GLU A 145 -35.02 -2.38 10.65
C GLU A 145 -33.63 -3.03 10.50
N THR A 146 -32.57 -2.21 10.34
CA THR A 146 -31.18 -2.67 10.16
C THR A 146 -30.76 -3.63 11.26
N SER A 147 -30.38 -4.85 10.91
CA SER A 147 -30.09 -5.91 11.88
C SER A 147 -29.15 -6.98 11.31
N LYS A 148 -28.31 -7.55 12.18
CA LYS A 148 -27.40 -8.64 11.84
C LYS A 148 -28.19 -9.92 11.56
N VAL A 149 -28.14 -10.42 10.32
CA VAL A 149 -28.86 -11.63 9.89
C VAL A 149 -27.95 -12.86 9.82
N ALA A 150 -26.65 -12.67 9.62
CA ALA A 150 -25.67 -13.76 9.72
C ALA A 150 -24.29 -13.33 10.24
N ASP A 151 -23.57 -14.33 10.74
CA ASP A 151 -22.21 -14.29 11.27
C ASP A 151 -21.52 -15.55 10.75
N LEU A 152 -20.40 -15.37 10.04
CA LEU A 152 -19.54 -16.42 9.53
C LEU A 152 -18.12 -16.19 10.06
N GLN A 153 -17.63 -17.12 10.87
CA GLN A 153 -16.29 -17.06 11.42
C GLN A 153 -15.24 -17.43 10.36
N ILE A 154 -14.41 -16.45 10.01
CA ILE A 154 -13.20 -16.57 9.19
C ILE A 154 -12.03 -17.02 10.08
N GLU A 155 -11.03 -17.66 9.49
CA GLU A 155 -9.81 -18.09 10.18
C GLU A 155 -8.76 -16.98 10.11
N GLY A 156 -8.14 -16.66 11.26
CA GLY A 156 -7.18 -15.56 11.36
C GLY A 156 -7.85 -14.17 11.37
N TYR A 157 -7.04 -13.13 11.15
CA TYR A 157 -7.49 -11.74 11.20
C TYR A 157 -7.91 -11.26 9.81
N ALA A 158 -9.20 -10.99 9.60
CA ALA A 158 -9.74 -10.49 8.35
C ALA A 158 -9.22 -9.06 8.05
N ILE A 159 -8.79 -8.84 6.81
CA ILE A 159 -8.08 -7.64 6.36
C ILE A 159 -8.99 -6.76 5.52
N GLU A 160 -9.44 -7.26 4.36
CA GLU A 160 -10.32 -6.59 3.41
C GLU A 160 -11.14 -7.64 2.64
N MET A 161 -12.26 -7.23 2.03
CA MET A 161 -13.08 -8.11 1.19
C MET A 161 -13.65 -7.46 -0.08
N PHE A 162 -13.89 -8.31 -1.08
CA PHE A 162 -14.79 -8.02 -2.20
C PHE A 162 -16.16 -8.65 -1.97
N VAL A 163 -17.21 -8.03 -2.50
CA VAL A 163 -18.54 -8.62 -2.69
C VAL A 163 -18.97 -8.35 -4.12
N GLU A 164 -19.43 -9.38 -4.83
CA GLU A 164 -19.99 -9.27 -6.19
C GLU A 164 -21.09 -10.32 -6.36
N GLY A 165 -22.27 -9.87 -6.77
CA GLY A 165 -23.48 -10.70 -6.84
C GLY A 165 -23.69 -11.55 -5.58
N ASN A 166 -23.66 -12.88 -5.75
CA ASN A 166 -23.90 -13.87 -4.71
C ASN A 166 -22.61 -14.45 -4.09
N ARG A 167 -21.50 -13.71 -4.14
CA ARG A 167 -20.18 -14.14 -3.65
C ARG A 167 -19.45 -13.03 -2.90
N ALA A 168 -18.64 -13.43 -1.92
CA ALA A 168 -17.60 -12.59 -1.34
C ALA A 168 -16.23 -13.27 -1.43
N VAL A 169 -15.16 -12.46 -1.44
CA VAL A 169 -13.78 -12.91 -1.25
C VAL A 169 -13.19 -12.13 -0.09
N VAL A 170 -12.87 -12.82 1.00
CA VAL A 170 -12.28 -12.24 2.21
C VAL A 170 -10.81 -12.63 2.29
N PHE A 171 -9.93 -11.64 2.46
CA PHE A 171 -8.53 -11.87 2.80
C PHE A 171 -8.38 -11.86 4.32
N SER A 172 -7.65 -12.83 4.87
CA SER A 172 -7.24 -12.82 6.28
C SER A 172 -5.76 -13.16 6.47
N ASN A 173 -5.15 -12.65 7.53
CA ASN A 173 -3.81 -13.04 7.95
C ASN A 173 -3.91 -14.22 8.92
N VAL A 174 -3.19 -15.31 8.61
CA VAL A 174 -3.16 -16.55 9.38
C VAL A 174 -1.73 -16.88 9.77
N PHE A 175 -1.56 -17.35 11.01
CA PHE A 175 -0.31 -17.87 11.56
C PHE A 175 -0.47 -19.36 11.87
N GLY A 176 0.63 -20.12 11.96
CA GLY A 176 0.59 -21.48 12.51
C GLY A 176 0.03 -22.56 11.58
N VAL A 177 0.15 -22.39 10.26
CA VAL A 177 -0.32 -23.39 9.28
C VAL A 177 0.66 -24.58 9.23
N GLU A 178 0.54 -25.51 10.18
CA GLU A 178 1.40 -26.71 10.30
C GLU A 178 1.49 -27.51 9.00
N ALA A 179 0.38 -27.63 8.27
CA ALA A 179 0.29 -28.38 7.01
C ALA A 179 1.13 -27.79 5.86
N LEU A 180 1.59 -26.54 6.00
CA LEU A 180 2.49 -25.85 5.08
C LEU A 180 3.89 -25.61 5.69
N GLY A 181 4.12 -26.06 6.93
CA GLY A 181 5.40 -25.97 7.64
C GLY A 181 5.48 -24.88 8.72
N GLY A 182 4.44 -24.05 8.89
CA GLY A 182 4.42 -23.04 9.94
C GLY A 182 3.97 -23.60 11.29
N GLY A 183 4.89 -24.09 12.13
CA GLY A 183 4.53 -24.72 13.42
C GLY A 183 5.04 -24.05 14.71
N ASP A 184 6.17 -23.34 14.68
CA ASP A 184 6.89 -22.99 15.91
C ASP A 184 6.48 -21.64 16.54
N LEU A 185 6.29 -21.68 17.87
CA LEU A 185 6.17 -20.52 18.76
C LEU A 185 7.53 -20.22 19.39
N CYS A 186 7.98 -18.96 19.32
CA CYS A 186 9.23 -18.53 19.96
C CYS A 186 8.98 -17.99 21.36
N ASN A 187 9.66 -18.56 22.36
CA ASN A 187 9.73 -18.01 23.71
C ASN A 187 10.85 -16.95 23.80
N GLY A 188 10.55 -15.79 24.38
CA GLY A 188 11.58 -14.86 24.88
C GLY A 188 12.03 -13.74 23.93
N GLY A 189 11.10 -13.11 23.21
CA GLY A 189 11.32 -11.74 22.73
C GLY A 189 11.47 -10.74 23.90
N PRO A 190 12.03 -9.53 23.68
CA PRO A 190 11.96 -8.46 24.69
C PRO A 190 10.49 -8.10 24.95
N GLU A 191 10.08 -8.03 26.21
CA GLU A 191 8.67 -7.88 26.58
C GLU A 191 8.02 -6.63 25.96
N PRO A 192 6.98 -6.78 25.11
CA PRO A 192 6.04 -5.71 24.86
C PRO A 192 5.27 -5.46 26.15
N VAL A 193 5.16 -4.21 26.59
CA VAL A 193 4.38 -3.86 27.78
C VAL A 193 2.91 -4.01 27.44
N GLY A 194 2.26 -5.04 27.98
CA GLY A 194 0.82 -5.27 27.87
C GLY A 194 0.41 -6.46 27.01
N ILE A 195 0.49 -7.67 27.57
CA ILE A 195 -0.52 -8.76 27.52
C ILE A 195 -0.06 -9.85 28.51
N ALA A 196 -1.00 -10.45 29.24
CA ALA A 196 -0.66 -11.22 30.45
C ALA A 196 -0.25 -12.69 30.19
N ALA A 197 1.01 -12.99 30.51
CA ALA A 197 1.43 -14.25 31.15
C ALA A 197 1.32 -15.58 30.37
N ASP A 198 1.81 -15.62 29.14
CA ASP A 198 2.85 -16.60 28.77
C ASP A 198 3.72 -16.04 27.62
N GLY A 199 5.05 -16.11 27.77
CA GLY A 199 6.03 -15.33 26.98
C GLY A 199 6.34 -15.84 25.57
N ALA A 200 5.34 -16.37 24.87
CA ALA A 200 5.45 -16.96 23.54
C ALA A 200 4.88 -16.01 22.47
N TYR A 201 5.70 -15.62 21.50
CA TYR A 201 5.26 -14.91 20.29
C TYR A 201 5.39 -15.83 19.07
N TYR A 202 4.49 -15.69 18.10
CA TYR A 202 4.61 -16.43 16.85
C TYR A 202 5.75 -15.89 16.00
N CYS A 203 6.62 -16.77 15.52
CA CYS A 203 7.83 -16.43 14.76
C CYS A 203 7.99 -17.23 13.46
N GLY A 204 7.02 -18.10 13.14
CA GLY A 204 6.97 -18.81 11.87
C GLY A 204 6.42 -17.97 10.71
N PRO A 205 6.27 -18.57 9.52
CA PRO A 205 5.69 -17.90 8.36
C PRO A 205 4.28 -17.38 8.61
N SER A 206 4.03 -16.15 8.17
CA SER A 206 2.69 -15.58 8.05
C SER A 206 2.05 -16.03 6.73
N TYR A 207 0.73 -16.11 6.67
CA TYR A 207 -0.01 -16.50 5.47
C TYR A 207 -1.13 -15.50 5.17
N VAL A 208 -1.31 -15.15 3.90
CA VAL A 208 -2.55 -14.57 3.39
C VAL A 208 -3.48 -15.74 3.04
N LYS A 209 -4.51 -15.93 3.86
CA LYS A 209 -5.63 -16.79 3.52
C LYS A 209 -6.60 -16.00 2.65
N THR A 210 -7.02 -16.58 1.53
CA THR A 210 -8.11 -16.07 0.70
C THR A 210 -9.30 -17.01 0.81
N THR A 211 -10.40 -16.51 1.35
CA THR A 211 -11.63 -17.27 1.60
C THR A 211 -12.69 -16.83 0.61
N VAL A 212 -13.18 -17.74 -0.23
CA VAL A 212 -14.34 -17.49 -1.11
C VAL A 212 -15.59 -17.96 -0.39
N VAL A 213 -16.57 -17.06 -0.29
CA VAL A 213 -17.82 -17.26 0.46
C VAL A 213 -18.99 -17.21 -0.53
N SER A 214 -19.88 -18.20 -0.46
CA SER A 214 -21.20 -18.16 -1.08
C SER A 214 -22.14 -17.32 -0.22
N LEU A 215 -22.87 -16.40 -0.86
CA LEU A 215 -23.96 -15.62 -0.26
C LEU A 215 -25.33 -16.18 -0.71
N GLU A 216 -25.36 -17.39 -1.28
CA GLU A 216 -26.59 -18.04 -1.73
C GLU A 216 -27.28 -18.80 -0.60
N GLY A 217 -28.51 -18.42 -0.25
CA GLY A 217 -29.35 -19.18 0.67
C GLY A 217 -29.90 -18.32 1.80
N THR A 218 -29.62 -18.73 3.05
CA THR A 218 -30.10 -18.05 4.27
C THR A 218 -28.98 -17.74 5.27
N ALA A 219 -27.73 -18.05 4.92
CA ALA A 219 -26.52 -17.75 5.68
C ALA A 219 -25.31 -17.89 4.74
N PRO A 220 -24.23 -17.11 4.91
CA PRO A 220 -22.99 -17.27 4.14
C PRO A 220 -22.30 -18.63 4.41
N GLU A 221 -21.72 -19.23 3.37
CA GLU A 221 -21.00 -20.51 3.44
C GLU A 221 -19.62 -20.41 2.79
N VAL A 222 -18.56 -20.87 3.47
CA VAL A 222 -17.21 -20.95 2.87
C VAL A 222 -17.18 -22.07 1.82
N ILE A 223 -16.88 -21.71 0.57
CA ILE A 223 -16.83 -22.64 -0.56
C ILE A 223 -15.40 -22.92 -1.06
N ARG A 224 -14.42 -22.09 -0.72
CA ARG A 224 -13.00 -22.30 -1.04
C ARG A 224 -12.08 -21.55 -0.09
N GLU A 225 -10.93 -22.14 0.21
CA GLU A 225 -9.87 -21.53 1.00
C GLU A 225 -8.50 -21.78 0.36
N ILE A 226 -7.75 -20.71 0.09
CA ILE A 226 -6.38 -20.74 -0.42
C ILE A 226 -5.47 -20.10 0.64
N TYR A 227 -4.29 -20.66 0.86
CA TYR A 227 -3.30 -20.16 1.83
C TYR A 227 -2.00 -19.91 1.07
N LEU A 228 -1.47 -18.68 1.14
CA LEU A 228 -0.24 -18.26 0.48
C LEU A 228 0.69 -17.59 1.49
N GLU A 229 1.89 -18.12 1.68
CA GLU A 229 2.88 -17.58 2.63
C GLU A 229 3.29 -16.14 2.26
N GLY A 230 3.12 -15.22 3.20
CA GLY A 230 3.40 -13.79 3.04
C GLY A 230 2.42 -12.88 3.78
N TYR A 231 2.43 -11.61 3.36
CA TYR A 231 1.67 -10.48 3.88
C TYR A 231 0.86 -9.85 2.73
N TYR A 232 -0.38 -9.43 3.00
CA TYR A 232 -1.23 -8.77 2.02
C TYR A 232 -0.80 -7.32 1.84
N THR A 233 -0.56 -6.90 0.60
CA THR A 233 -0.18 -5.51 0.27
C THR A 233 -1.39 -4.73 -0.25
N SER A 234 -2.10 -5.29 -1.23
CA SER A 234 -3.28 -4.68 -1.84
C SER A 234 -4.01 -5.68 -2.72
N SER A 235 -5.24 -5.37 -3.13
CA SER A 235 -5.95 -6.13 -4.16
C SER A 235 -6.76 -5.24 -5.09
N ARG A 236 -7.07 -5.78 -6.27
CA ARG A 236 -7.89 -5.14 -7.32
C ARG A 236 -8.79 -6.20 -7.95
N ARG A 237 -10.01 -5.83 -8.32
CA ARG A 237 -10.94 -6.68 -9.05
C ARG A 237 -11.31 -6.07 -10.40
N HIS A 238 -11.30 -6.93 -11.42
CA HIS A 238 -11.64 -6.62 -12.80
C HIS A 238 -12.66 -7.65 -13.29
N ASP A 239 -13.90 -7.23 -13.50
CA ASP A 239 -15.07 -8.10 -13.65
C ASP A 239 -15.11 -9.16 -12.51
N ASN A 240 -15.07 -10.45 -12.86
CA ASN A 240 -15.05 -11.56 -11.90
C ASN A 240 -13.65 -11.84 -11.32
N ILE A 241 -12.59 -11.25 -11.87
CA ILE A 241 -11.22 -11.65 -11.55
C ILE A 241 -10.66 -10.79 -10.42
N VAL A 242 -10.53 -11.39 -9.24
CA VAL A 242 -9.85 -10.81 -8.09
C VAL A 242 -8.34 -11.08 -8.21
N ARG A 243 -7.53 -10.03 -8.05
CA ARG A 243 -6.06 -10.07 -8.04
C ARG A 243 -5.55 -9.52 -6.71
N ALA A 244 -5.00 -10.39 -5.86
CA ALA A 244 -4.35 -10.00 -4.62
C ALA A 244 -2.83 -9.96 -4.80
N VAL A 245 -2.18 -8.93 -4.27
CA VAL A 245 -0.72 -8.80 -4.22
C VAL A 245 -0.25 -9.16 -2.82
N VAL A 246 0.58 -10.20 -2.74
CA VAL A 246 1.14 -10.76 -1.51
C VAL A 246 2.66 -10.65 -1.56
N GLN A 247 3.28 -10.12 -0.50
CA GLN A 247 4.74 -10.05 -0.35
C GLN A 247 5.23 -11.11 0.64
N THR A 248 6.38 -11.71 0.38
CA THR A 248 7.05 -12.63 1.33
C THR A 248 8.53 -12.29 1.43
N ASN A 249 9.13 -12.45 2.61
CA ASN A 249 10.58 -12.28 2.83
C ASN A 249 11.44 -13.28 2.01
N MET A 250 10.81 -14.31 1.43
CA MET A 250 11.44 -15.56 0.99
C MET A 250 12.09 -16.33 2.15
N GLN A 251 12.24 -17.63 1.97
CA GLN A 251 12.91 -18.47 2.95
C GLN A 251 14.43 -18.33 2.74
N HIS A 252 15.15 -18.05 3.83
CA HIS A 252 16.61 -18.00 3.84
C HIS A 252 17.13 -19.37 4.30
N PRO A 253 17.76 -20.19 3.44
CA PRO A 253 18.12 -21.56 3.79
C PRO A 253 19.06 -21.60 5.01
N PRO A 254 18.77 -22.40 6.06
CA PRO A 254 19.61 -22.50 7.26
C PRO A 254 21.04 -23.06 7.02
N THR A 255 21.32 -23.49 5.79
CA THR A 255 22.63 -23.93 5.29
C THR A 255 23.52 -22.78 4.86
N VAL A 256 22.94 -21.60 4.57
CA VAL A 256 23.66 -20.37 4.21
C VAL A 256 24.02 -19.61 5.50
N PRO A 257 25.32 -19.36 5.80
CA PRO A 257 25.71 -18.55 6.95
C PRO A 257 25.41 -17.07 6.71
N GLN A 258 25.16 -16.30 7.78
CA GLN A 258 24.90 -14.85 7.70
C GLN A 258 26.13 -14.03 8.15
N LEU A 259 26.32 -12.82 7.59
CA LEU A 259 27.51 -12.00 7.90
C LEU A 259 27.59 -11.64 9.39
N TRP A 260 26.44 -11.30 9.98
CA TRP A 260 26.35 -10.91 11.40
C TRP A 260 26.75 -12.06 12.35
N GLU A 261 26.49 -13.33 11.99
CA GLU A 261 26.92 -14.49 12.77
C GLU A 261 28.45 -14.60 12.81
N VAL A 262 29.10 -14.43 11.65
CA VAL A 262 30.55 -14.57 11.48
C VAL A 262 31.34 -13.37 12.05
N LEU A 263 30.66 -12.23 12.27
CA LEU A 263 31.23 -11.05 12.91
C LEU A 263 30.94 -10.98 14.42
N TYR A 264 29.68 -11.02 14.84
CA TYR A 264 29.26 -10.70 16.22
C TYR A 264 29.21 -11.92 17.14
N ASN A 265 28.88 -13.12 16.63
CA ASN A 265 28.84 -14.36 17.44
C ASN A 265 30.19 -15.11 17.44
N ALA A 266 31.19 -14.60 16.72
CA ALA A 266 32.45 -15.29 16.51
C ALA A 266 33.45 -15.04 17.66
N GLU A 267 33.97 -16.10 18.26
CA GLU A 267 34.84 -16.07 19.44
C GLU A 267 36.32 -16.32 19.10
N PRO A 268 37.26 -15.40 19.44
CA PRO A 268 37.03 -14.05 19.98
C PRO A 268 36.47 -13.09 18.93
N TYR A 269 35.73 -12.07 19.38
CA TYR A 269 35.26 -10.97 18.53
C TYR A 269 36.43 -10.28 17.80
N PRO A 270 36.29 -9.87 16.52
CA PRO A 270 37.39 -9.25 15.77
C PRO A 270 37.65 -7.81 16.24
N GLU A 271 38.76 -7.62 16.96
CA GLU A 271 39.14 -6.32 17.55
C GLU A 271 39.55 -5.27 16.50
N THR A 272 39.95 -5.69 15.29
CA THR A 272 40.38 -4.78 14.22
C THR A 272 39.50 -4.84 12.96
N ARG A 273 39.41 -3.71 12.25
CA ARG A 273 38.71 -3.59 10.96
C ARG A 273 39.30 -4.51 9.87
N GLU A 274 40.61 -4.77 9.92
CA GLU A 274 41.28 -5.71 9.00
C GLU A 274 40.82 -7.16 9.26
N GLU A 275 40.69 -7.58 10.52
CA GLU A 275 40.12 -8.89 10.88
C GLU A 275 38.64 -9.00 10.55
N GLN A 276 37.87 -7.93 10.72
CA GLN A 276 36.46 -7.87 10.33
C GLN A 276 36.28 -8.07 8.81
N ILE A 277 37.04 -7.33 7.99
CA ILE A 277 37.03 -7.48 6.52
C ILE A 277 37.51 -8.88 6.11
N ALA A 278 38.55 -9.42 6.77
CA ALA A 278 39.02 -10.78 6.51
C ALA A 278 37.95 -11.85 6.83
N ARG A 279 37.17 -11.67 7.91
CA ARG A 279 36.04 -12.54 8.26
C ARG A 279 34.87 -12.39 7.28
N ALA A 280 34.53 -11.17 6.88
CA ALA A 280 33.49 -10.90 5.88
C ALA A 280 33.80 -11.57 4.53
N ARG A 281 35.06 -11.48 4.05
CA ARG A 281 35.50 -12.16 2.82
C ARG A 281 35.41 -13.68 2.91
N LEU A 282 35.70 -14.27 4.08
CA LEU A 282 35.54 -15.71 4.33
C LEU A 282 34.06 -16.12 4.41
N TRP A 283 33.22 -15.30 5.06
CA TRP A 283 31.77 -15.48 5.06
C TRP A 283 31.22 -15.48 3.63
N ALA A 284 31.50 -14.46 2.82
CA ALA A 284 30.97 -14.34 1.47
C ALA A 284 31.39 -15.52 0.57
N ALA A 285 32.62 -16.03 0.75
CA ALA A 285 33.08 -17.23 0.06
C ALA A 285 32.33 -18.50 0.50
N ALA A 286 31.96 -18.61 1.78
CA ALA A 286 31.18 -19.72 2.33
C ALA A 286 29.69 -19.63 1.93
N ALA A 287 29.07 -18.46 2.04
CA ALA A 287 27.69 -18.21 1.63
C ALA A 287 27.48 -18.49 0.15
N LYS A 288 28.33 -17.96 -0.74
CA LYS A 288 28.28 -18.26 -2.19
C LYS A 288 28.66 -19.70 -2.55
N ALA A 289 29.19 -20.49 -1.62
CA ALA A 289 29.32 -21.94 -1.78
C ALA A 289 28.03 -22.65 -1.35
N ALA A 290 27.50 -22.33 -0.16
CA ALA A 290 26.26 -22.89 0.37
C ALA A 290 25.06 -22.64 -0.55
N ILE A 291 24.87 -21.40 -1.03
CA ILE A 291 23.78 -21.02 -1.94
C ILE A 291 23.72 -21.91 -3.19
N ARG A 292 24.86 -22.41 -3.70
CA ARG A 292 24.88 -23.27 -4.91
C ARG A 292 24.43 -24.70 -4.68
N GLU A 293 24.45 -25.16 -3.43
CA GLU A 293 24.05 -26.53 -3.04
C GLU A 293 22.59 -26.61 -2.57
N THR A 294 21.88 -25.48 -2.48
CA THR A 294 20.47 -25.41 -2.04
C THR A 294 19.51 -26.00 -3.08
N THR A 295 18.35 -26.49 -2.65
CA THR A 295 17.23 -26.83 -3.53
C THR A 295 16.21 -25.70 -3.65
N LEU A 296 15.27 -25.79 -4.59
CA LEU A 296 14.26 -24.75 -4.83
C LEU A 296 13.26 -24.65 -3.66
N GLU A 297 13.00 -25.77 -3.02
CA GLU A 297 12.10 -25.93 -1.88
C GLU A 297 12.64 -25.27 -0.59
N GLU A 298 13.94 -24.93 -0.52
CA GLU A 298 14.53 -24.19 0.61
C GLU A 298 14.36 -22.65 0.48
N TRP A 299 13.93 -22.14 -0.68
CA TRP A 299 13.80 -20.71 -0.97
C TRP A 299 12.35 -20.23 -1.18
N LEU A 300 11.51 -21.07 -1.78
CA LEU A 300 10.18 -20.66 -2.23
C LEU A 300 9.16 -20.61 -1.07
N PRO A 301 8.26 -19.62 -1.07
CA PRO A 301 7.13 -19.58 -0.15
C PRO A 301 6.20 -20.79 -0.35
N SER A 302 5.71 -21.32 0.76
CA SER A 302 4.72 -22.39 0.79
C SER A 302 3.33 -21.87 0.41
N TRP A 303 2.53 -22.72 -0.23
CA TRP A 303 1.12 -22.43 -0.49
C TRP A 303 0.28 -23.71 -0.58
N GLY A 304 -1.04 -23.56 -0.38
CA GLY A 304 -1.97 -24.68 -0.41
C GLY A 304 -3.43 -24.26 -0.49
N GLU A 305 -4.32 -25.26 -0.52
CA GLU A 305 -5.78 -25.07 -0.51
C GLU A 305 -6.40 -26.04 0.50
N ARG A 306 -7.52 -25.66 1.13
CA ARG A 306 -8.31 -26.64 1.91
C ARG A 306 -9.19 -27.47 0.98
N VAL A 307 -9.05 -28.79 1.04
CA VAL A 307 -9.82 -29.76 0.25
C VAL A 307 -10.30 -30.89 1.16
N GLU A 308 -11.59 -31.19 1.12
CA GLU A 308 -12.25 -32.20 1.99
C GLU A 308 -12.02 -32.00 3.51
N GLY A 309 -11.65 -30.77 3.92
CA GLY A 309 -11.38 -30.36 5.30
C GLY A 309 -9.89 -30.22 5.66
N GLU A 310 -9.00 -30.86 4.91
CA GLU A 310 -7.55 -30.84 5.14
C GLU A 310 -6.86 -29.79 4.25
N ILE A 311 -5.84 -29.08 4.78
CA ILE A 311 -5.01 -28.18 3.97
C ILE A 311 -4.00 -29.03 3.20
N GLN A 312 -4.00 -28.89 1.87
CA GLN A 312 -3.11 -29.60 0.98
C GLN A 312 -2.11 -28.63 0.36
N ALA A 313 -0.82 -28.83 0.65
CA ALA A 313 0.27 -28.12 -0.03
C ALA A 313 0.19 -28.31 -1.56
N ARG A 314 0.56 -27.27 -2.31
CA ARG A 314 0.53 -27.23 -3.77
C ARG A 314 1.92 -26.93 -4.32
N ALA A 315 2.27 -27.55 -5.45
CA ALA A 315 3.55 -27.30 -6.11
C ALA A 315 3.52 -25.94 -6.83
N PRO A 316 4.65 -25.18 -6.84
CA PRO A 316 4.74 -23.92 -7.56
C PRO A 316 4.71 -24.14 -9.08
N GLN A 317 3.98 -23.28 -9.80
CA GLN A 317 4.02 -23.26 -11.26
C GLN A 317 5.25 -22.46 -11.73
N CYS A 318 6.40 -23.13 -11.83
CA CYS A 318 7.70 -22.51 -12.16
C CYS A 318 7.73 -21.72 -13.49
N THR A 319 6.74 -21.89 -14.37
CA THR A 319 6.57 -21.09 -15.61
C THR A 319 5.97 -19.71 -15.37
N ASP A 320 5.38 -19.47 -14.21
CA ASP A 320 4.74 -18.20 -13.84
C ASP A 320 5.64 -17.38 -12.89
N PHE A 321 6.93 -17.74 -12.84
CA PHE A 321 7.98 -17.06 -12.08
C PHE A 321 8.78 -16.09 -12.96
N TYR A 322 9.08 -14.92 -12.41
CA TYR A 322 9.74 -13.81 -13.08
C TYR A 322 10.90 -13.29 -12.21
N ALA A 323 12.09 -13.12 -12.80
CA ALA A 323 13.25 -12.58 -12.10
C ALA A 323 13.87 -11.39 -12.88
N PRO A 324 14.28 -10.30 -12.20
CA PRO A 324 15.03 -9.20 -12.82
C PRO A 324 16.48 -9.63 -13.09
N SER A 325 17.40 -8.69 -13.27
CA SER A 325 18.83 -8.97 -13.17
C SER A 325 19.24 -9.35 -11.73
N PRO A 326 20.28 -10.17 -11.52
CA PRO A 326 20.74 -10.53 -10.17
C PRO A 326 21.22 -9.32 -9.36
N GLY A 327 20.89 -9.26 -8.07
CA GLY A 327 21.29 -8.16 -7.17
C GLY A 327 20.55 -6.85 -7.48
N PHE A 328 19.37 -6.92 -8.10
CA PHE A 328 18.63 -5.74 -8.54
C PHE A 328 17.63 -5.21 -7.50
N THR A 329 16.90 -6.09 -6.81
CA THR A 329 15.86 -5.72 -5.82
C THR A 329 16.33 -6.01 -4.40
N ASP A 330 15.55 -5.60 -3.40
CA ASP A 330 15.62 -6.18 -2.05
C ASP A 330 15.37 -7.71 -2.05
N TYR A 331 15.68 -8.36 -0.93
CA TYR A 331 15.29 -9.76 -0.68
C TYR A 331 13.76 -9.92 -0.63
N GLY A 332 13.30 -11.15 -0.83
CA GLY A 332 11.87 -11.48 -0.87
C GLY A 332 11.28 -11.57 -2.27
N MET A 333 9.96 -11.69 -2.33
CA MET A 333 9.19 -11.95 -3.54
C MET A 333 7.81 -11.29 -3.45
N THR A 334 7.31 -10.83 -4.60
CA THR A 334 5.93 -10.34 -4.78
C THR A 334 5.15 -11.37 -5.59
N GLN A 335 3.95 -11.71 -5.14
CA GLN A 335 3.10 -12.74 -5.76
C GLN A 335 1.72 -12.16 -6.07
N ILE A 336 1.29 -12.28 -7.32
CA ILE A 336 -0.05 -11.87 -7.76
C ILE A 336 -0.93 -13.13 -7.83
N LEU A 337 -1.80 -13.29 -6.83
CA LEU A 337 -2.80 -14.35 -6.74
C LEU A 337 -4.07 -13.92 -7.49
N GLY A 338 -4.31 -14.53 -8.66
CA GLY A 338 -5.49 -14.31 -9.51
C GLY A 338 -6.52 -15.43 -9.36
N ILE A 339 -7.75 -15.07 -9.00
CA ILE A 339 -8.89 -15.97 -8.72
C ILE A 339 -10.13 -15.46 -9.48
N ASP A 340 -10.91 -16.36 -10.07
CA ASP A 340 -12.27 -16.06 -10.54
C ASP A 340 -13.28 -16.27 -9.41
N ILE A 341 -14.05 -15.23 -9.08
CA ILE A 341 -15.05 -15.28 -8.00
C ILE A 341 -16.28 -16.13 -8.36
N ALA A 342 -16.58 -16.33 -9.64
CA ALA A 342 -17.86 -16.86 -10.10
C ALA A 342 -17.89 -18.38 -10.26
N ASP A 343 -16.83 -19.00 -10.80
CA ASP A 343 -16.85 -20.42 -11.19
C ASP A 343 -15.94 -21.36 -10.39
N GLY A 344 -15.05 -20.82 -9.54
CA GLY A 344 -14.18 -21.60 -8.66
C GLY A 344 -12.99 -22.30 -9.35
N SER A 345 -12.62 -21.87 -10.56
CA SER A 345 -11.46 -22.33 -11.34
C SER A 345 -10.11 -22.31 -10.59
N ASP A 346 -9.13 -23.08 -11.08
CA ASP A 346 -7.77 -23.16 -10.53
C ASP A 346 -7.16 -21.76 -10.30
N ALA A 347 -6.61 -21.51 -9.11
CA ALA A 347 -5.98 -20.22 -8.81
C ALA A 347 -4.66 -20.08 -9.58
N THR A 348 -4.34 -18.85 -10.01
CA THR A 348 -3.09 -18.53 -10.70
C THR A 348 -2.21 -17.68 -9.82
N ILE A 349 -0.90 -17.98 -9.77
CA ILE A 349 0.06 -17.22 -8.95
C ILE A 349 1.21 -16.79 -9.87
N THR A 350 1.31 -15.48 -10.11
CA THR A 350 2.46 -14.88 -10.82
C THR A 350 3.47 -14.42 -9.79
N SER A 351 4.62 -15.09 -9.69
CA SER A 351 5.69 -14.78 -8.73
C SER A 351 6.75 -13.91 -9.38
N ILE A 352 7.18 -12.86 -8.67
CA ILE A 352 8.18 -11.88 -9.11
C ILE A 352 9.22 -11.76 -8.00
N LEU A 353 10.49 -11.96 -8.30
CA LEU A 353 11.58 -11.79 -7.34
C LEU A 353 11.71 -10.32 -6.91
N GLY A 354 11.88 -10.07 -5.61
CA GLY A 354 11.89 -8.75 -4.99
C GLY A 354 10.51 -8.23 -4.52
N TRP A 355 10.53 -7.25 -3.63
CA TRP A 355 9.33 -6.57 -3.12
C TRP A 355 8.87 -5.40 -4.00
N ALA A 356 7.56 -5.30 -4.24
CA ALA A 356 6.92 -4.18 -4.91
C ALA A 356 6.31 -3.21 -3.91
N SER A 357 6.91 -2.02 -3.79
CA SER A 357 6.52 -0.92 -2.91
C SER A 357 5.10 -0.37 -3.13
N GLN A 358 4.65 -0.22 -4.37
CA GLN A 358 3.32 0.32 -4.70
C GLN A 358 2.62 -0.55 -5.74
N VAL A 359 1.28 -0.53 -5.68
CA VAL A 359 0.37 -1.24 -6.60
C VAL A 359 -0.60 -0.22 -7.20
N TYR A 360 -0.64 -0.11 -8.52
CA TYR A 360 -1.66 0.63 -9.26
C TYR A 360 -2.40 -0.33 -10.21
N ALA A 361 -3.68 -0.07 -10.50
CA ALA A 361 -4.34 -0.70 -11.63
C ALA A 361 -5.41 0.20 -12.25
N ASN A 362 -5.54 0.11 -13.58
CA ASN A 362 -6.68 0.61 -14.35
C ASN A 362 -7.41 -0.58 -15.00
N ALA A 363 -8.30 -0.33 -15.97
CA ALA A 363 -9.05 -1.39 -16.65
C ALA A 363 -8.21 -2.31 -17.56
N GLU A 364 -7.00 -1.89 -17.97
CA GLU A 364 -6.16 -2.59 -18.94
C GLU A 364 -4.88 -3.20 -18.33
N ALA A 365 -4.43 -2.66 -17.20
CA ALA A 365 -3.12 -2.97 -16.63
C ALA A 365 -3.09 -2.94 -15.10
N LEU A 366 -2.15 -3.73 -14.57
CA LEU A 366 -1.68 -3.67 -13.20
C LEU A 366 -0.20 -3.27 -13.26
N ILE A 367 0.17 -2.26 -12.47
CA ILE A 367 1.53 -1.73 -12.39
C ILE A 367 2.06 -2.01 -10.98
N LEU A 368 3.26 -2.60 -10.93
CA LEU A 368 4.04 -2.79 -9.71
C LEU A 368 5.32 -1.94 -9.77
N THR A 369 5.74 -1.40 -8.63
CA THR A 369 6.99 -0.64 -8.52
C THR A 369 7.97 -1.27 -7.53
N GLN A 370 9.17 -1.61 -7.96
CA GLN A 370 10.22 -2.16 -7.09
C GLN A 370 11.30 -1.10 -6.85
N PRO A 371 11.64 -0.74 -5.59
CA PRO A 371 12.77 0.14 -5.30
C PRO A 371 14.11 -0.48 -5.74
N ASP A 372 15.03 0.36 -6.20
CA ASP A 372 16.45 0.02 -6.35
C ASP A 372 17.30 0.95 -5.48
N TYR A 373 17.77 0.41 -4.37
CA TYR A 373 18.70 1.05 -3.45
C TYR A 373 20.19 0.78 -3.76
N GLY A 374 20.50 -0.02 -4.79
CA GLY A 374 21.86 -0.40 -5.19
C GLY A 374 22.67 0.70 -5.90
N TRP A 375 22.32 1.98 -5.68
CA TRP A 375 23.00 3.14 -6.26
C TRP A 375 24.51 3.15 -5.94
N PHE A 376 24.86 2.77 -4.72
CA PHE A 376 26.23 2.65 -4.21
C PHE A 376 27.11 1.62 -4.96
N ASP A 377 26.53 0.74 -5.77
CA ASP A 377 27.29 -0.21 -6.61
C ASP A 377 27.33 0.17 -8.09
N ARG A 378 26.29 0.84 -8.60
CA ARG A 378 26.09 1.11 -10.04
C ARG A 378 26.71 2.41 -10.55
N ASP A 379 27.67 2.99 -9.83
CA ASP A 379 28.28 4.31 -10.10
C ASP A 379 27.26 5.47 -10.28
N ILE A 380 26.08 5.37 -9.65
CA ILE A 380 25.04 6.41 -9.63
C ILE A 380 24.86 6.98 -8.22
N ASP A 381 24.59 8.28 -8.10
CA ASP A 381 24.48 8.97 -6.80
C ASP A 381 23.03 9.19 -6.33
N TYR A 382 22.05 8.45 -6.88
CA TYR A 382 20.63 8.67 -6.62
C TYR A 382 19.81 7.37 -6.57
N ASP A 383 18.75 7.37 -5.75
CA ASP A 383 17.73 6.31 -5.68
C ASP A 383 16.89 6.23 -6.96
N ARG A 384 16.38 5.04 -7.32
CA ARG A 384 15.49 4.86 -8.48
C ARG A 384 14.45 3.77 -8.22
N THR A 385 13.39 3.77 -9.01
CA THR A 385 12.31 2.79 -8.95
C THR A 385 12.21 2.07 -10.29
N ALA A 386 12.23 0.74 -10.28
CA ALA A 386 11.79 -0.06 -11.42
C ALA A 386 10.26 -0.12 -11.46
N VAL A 387 9.72 0.02 -12.67
CA VAL A 387 8.28 -0.01 -12.95
C VAL A 387 8.01 -1.22 -13.83
N HIS A 388 6.99 -2.02 -13.50
CA HIS A 388 6.64 -3.25 -14.19
C HIS A 388 5.16 -3.20 -14.60
N ARG A 389 4.86 -3.22 -15.90
CA ARG A 389 3.48 -3.28 -16.42
C ARG A 389 3.09 -4.73 -16.72
N PHE A 390 1.94 -5.13 -16.22
CA PHE A 390 1.28 -6.41 -16.52
C PHE A 390 -0.09 -6.12 -17.13
N ALA A 391 -0.52 -6.92 -18.11
CA ALA A 391 -1.87 -6.78 -18.65
C ALA A 391 -2.89 -7.33 -17.66
N VAL A 392 -4.03 -6.65 -17.56
CA VAL A 392 -5.26 -7.20 -16.98
C VAL A 392 -5.99 -7.92 -18.10
N SER A 393 -6.27 -9.21 -17.92
CA SER A 393 -7.01 -10.01 -18.88
C SER A 393 -8.13 -10.80 -18.21
N PHE A 394 -9.33 -10.66 -18.76
CA PHE A 394 -10.52 -11.41 -18.35
C PHE A 394 -10.49 -12.87 -18.84
N ALA A 395 -9.77 -13.16 -19.94
CA ALA A 395 -9.86 -14.43 -20.65
C ALA A 395 -9.03 -15.58 -20.05
N ALA A 396 -8.33 -15.37 -18.93
CA ALA A 396 -7.36 -16.35 -18.41
C ALA A 396 -7.05 -16.28 -16.90
N GLN A 397 -7.69 -15.38 -16.12
CA GLN A 397 -7.35 -14.98 -14.73
C GLN A 397 -5.94 -14.39 -14.50
N ARG A 398 -4.96 -14.85 -15.29
CA ARG A 398 -3.55 -14.44 -15.30
C ARG A 398 -3.36 -12.93 -15.46
N THR A 399 -2.18 -12.49 -15.03
CA THR A 399 -1.70 -11.11 -15.08
C THR A 399 -0.39 -11.10 -15.88
N PRO A 400 -0.41 -11.31 -17.22
CA PRO A 400 0.79 -11.52 -18.00
C PRO A 400 1.66 -10.25 -18.07
N TYR A 401 2.95 -10.42 -17.81
CA TYR A 401 3.96 -9.35 -17.92
C TYR A 401 4.04 -8.80 -19.34
N GLN A 402 4.19 -7.47 -19.46
CA GLN A 402 4.27 -6.77 -20.75
C GLN A 402 5.59 -6.01 -20.93
N GLY A 403 6.18 -5.48 -19.84
CA GLY A 403 7.45 -4.78 -19.91
C GLY A 403 7.84 -4.06 -18.62
N SER A 404 9.09 -3.63 -18.57
CA SER A 404 9.70 -2.95 -17.43
C SER A 404 10.48 -1.72 -17.86
N GLY A 405 10.72 -0.81 -16.92
CA GLY A 405 11.64 0.31 -17.09
C GLY A 405 11.97 0.97 -15.76
N PHE A 406 12.58 2.15 -15.82
CA PHE A 406 13.05 2.89 -14.65
C PHE A 406 12.54 4.33 -14.62
N VAL A 407 12.22 4.81 -13.42
CA VAL A 407 12.11 6.24 -13.11
C VAL A 407 13.10 6.60 -12.00
N PRO A 408 13.82 7.73 -12.07
CA PRO A 408 14.65 8.21 -10.95
C PRO A 408 13.77 8.58 -9.74
N GLY A 409 14.26 8.30 -8.53
CA GLY A 409 13.56 8.53 -7.28
C GLY A 409 12.58 7.45 -6.85
N MET A 410 11.99 7.68 -5.68
CA MET A 410 11.06 6.81 -4.96
C MET A 410 9.61 7.29 -5.13
N VAL A 411 8.67 6.35 -5.31
CA VAL A 411 7.22 6.63 -5.42
C VAL A 411 6.60 6.67 -4.03
N ASN A 412 5.83 7.72 -3.71
CA ASN A 412 5.27 7.94 -2.36
C ASN A 412 4.17 6.93 -2.01
N ASP A 413 3.20 6.77 -2.91
CA ASP A 413 1.95 6.04 -2.69
C ASP A 413 1.40 5.52 -4.03
N GLN A 414 0.24 4.87 -4.00
CA GLN A 414 -0.44 4.41 -5.21
C GLN A 414 -0.99 5.56 -6.09
N PHE A 415 -1.33 6.72 -5.54
CA PHE A 415 -1.88 7.88 -6.26
C PHE A 415 -0.81 8.69 -7.01
N SER A 416 0.45 8.48 -6.63
CA SER A 416 1.66 8.92 -7.32
C SER A 416 1.92 8.14 -8.62
N ILE A 417 1.05 7.22 -8.99
CA ILE A 417 1.03 6.50 -10.28
C ILE A 417 -0.34 6.73 -10.93
N ASP A 418 -0.33 7.00 -12.24
CA ASP A 418 -1.48 6.89 -13.13
C ASP A 418 -1.06 6.32 -14.50
N GLU A 419 -2.03 5.90 -15.31
CA GLU A 419 -1.80 5.63 -16.72
C GLU A 419 -3.01 6.09 -17.57
N ALA A 420 -2.74 7.05 -18.46
CA ALA A 420 -3.73 7.61 -19.38
C ALA A 420 -3.30 7.38 -20.84
N SER A 421 -4.21 6.87 -21.68
CA SER A 421 -3.96 6.60 -23.12
C SER A 421 -2.71 5.75 -23.43
N GLY A 422 -2.31 4.85 -22.51
CA GLY A 422 -1.11 4.02 -22.64
C GLY A 422 0.21 4.73 -22.28
N VAL A 423 0.14 5.91 -21.66
CA VAL A 423 1.27 6.63 -21.06
C VAL A 423 1.14 6.55 -19.54
N ILE A 424 2.13 5.92 -18.89
CA ILE A 424 2.25 5.91 -17.43
C ILE A 424 2.71 7.30 -16.99
N ARG A 425 2.11 7.84 -15.94
CA ARG A 425 2.40 9.15 -15.35
C ARG A 425 2.78 8.89 -13.89
N ILE A 426 3.97 9.29 -13.48
CA ILE A 426 4.55 8.83 -12.22
C ILE A 426 5.28 9.95 -11.49
N ALA A 427 4.95 10.13 -10.22
CA ALA A 427 5.50 11.16 -9.35
C ALA A 427 6.51 10.54 -8.37
N THR A 428 7.69 11.15 -8.24
CA THR A 428 8.81 10.58 -7.47
C THR A 428 9.56 11.63 -6.66
N THR A 429 10.04 11.21 -5.49
CA THR A 429 11.01 11.93 -4.67
C THR A 429 12.39 11.31 -4.88
N ARG A 430 13.34 12.01 -5.50
CA ARG A 430 14.71 11.52 -5.71
C ARG A 430 15.67 12.04 -4.66
N THR A 431 16.26 11.14 -3.88
CA THR A 431 17.32 11.38 -2.89
C THR A 431 18.69 11.28 -3.57
N THR A 432 19.44 12.38 -3.64
CA THR A 432 20.79 12.41 -4.23
C THR A 432 21.88 12.54 -3.16
N TRP A 433 22.85 11.61 -3.18
CA TRP A 433 23.90 11.39 -2.19
C TRP A 433 25.26 11.86 -2.69
N LYS A 434 25.69 13.07 -2.30
CA LYS A 434 27.00 13.59 -2.70
C LYS A 434 28.13 12.81 -2.03
N ASP A 435 29.10 12.34 -2.81
CA ASP A 435 30.39 11.93 -2.29
C ASP A 435 31.40 13.09 -2.26
N LEU A 436 32.35 13.05 -1.32
CA LEU A 436 33.41 14.04 -1.15
C LEU A 436 34.83 13.46 -1.29
N GLY A 437 35.00 12.13 -1.44
CA GLY A 437 36.31 11.50 -1.56
C GLY A 437 37.23 11.65 -0.33
N ASN A 438 36.70 12.03 0.84
CA ASN A 438 37.37 12.02 2.15
C ASN A 438 36.31 11.87 3.25
N GLY A 439 36.41 10.79 4.05
CA GLY A 439 35.35 10.32 4.95
C GLY A 439 35.09 11.11 6.25
N ASP A 440 35.49 12.38 6.33
CA ASP A 440 35.40 13.20 7.56
C ASP A 440 34.13 14.09 7.63
N VAL A 441 33.33 14.18 6.57
CA VAL A 441 32.15 15.08 6.50
C VAL A 441 30.95 14.39 5.86
N TRP A 442 29.96 14.04 6.68
CA TRP A 442 28.62 13.68 6.20
C TRP A 442 27.89 14.94 5.70
N ILE A 443 27.52 14.97 4.42
CA ILE A 443 26.56 15.94 3.88
C ILE A 443 25.17 15.28 3.91
N PRO A 444 24.12 15.96 4.40
CA PRO A 444 22.75 15.48 4.23
C PRO A 444 22.43 15.29 2.73
N PRO A 445 21.73 14.21 2.33
CA PRO A 445 21.28 14.06 0.95
C PRO A 445 20.33 15.19 0.54
N VAL A 446 20.29 15.49 -0.76
CA VAL A 446 19.38 16.50 -1.31
C VAL A 446 18.24 15.81 -2.05
N THR A 447 17.00 16.08 -1.64
CA THR A 447 15.81 15.59 -2.33
C THR A 447 15.38 16.53 -3.46
N HIS A 448 14.89 15.95 -4.56
CA HIS A 448 14.31 16.64 -5.70
C HIS A 448 13.06 15.89 -6.14
N ASN A 449 11.95 16.57 -6.33
CA ASN A 449 10.68 15.92 -6.69
C ASN A 449 10.43 16.07 -8.20
N PHE A 450 9.84 15.06 -8.83
CA PHE A 450 9.61 15.02 -10.29
C PHE A 450 8.26 14.40 -10.62
N VAL A 451 7.64 14.86 -11.71
CA VAL A 451 6.66 14.05 -12.45
C VAL A 451 7.28 13.64 -13.79
N SER A 452 7.25 12.35 -14.07
CA SER A 452 7.78 11.74 -15.29
C SER A 452 6.67 10.99 -16.03
N THR A 453 6.85 10.84 -17.34
CA THR A 453 5.95 10.11 -18.24
C THR A 453 6.69 8.94 -18.87
N MET A 454 6.02 7.80 -19.07
CA MET A 454 6.64 6.61 -19.67
C MET A 454 5.72 5.93 -20.69
N SER A 455 6.31 5.42 -21.78
CA SER A 455 5.61 4.63 -22.81
C SER A 455 6.18 3.22 -22.93
N LEU A 456 5.30 2.23 -23.13
CA LEU A 456 5.69 0.85 -23.44
C LEU A 456 5.97 0.68 -24.94
N GLY A 457 7.17 0.23 -25.29
CA GLY A 457 7.55 -0.18 -26.65
C GLY A 457 8.43 -1.43 -26.63
N ASP A 458 8.12 -2.43 -27.44
CA ASP A 458 8.89 -3.69 -27.60
C ASP A 458 9.31 -4.43 -26.30
N GLY A 459 8.55 -4.22 -25.21
CA GLY A 459 8.81 -4.82 -23.88
C GLY A 459 9.55 -3.91 -22.89
N LEU A 460 9.88 -2.68 -23.28
CA LEU A 460 10.58 -1.68 -22.48
C LEU A 460 9.66 -0.48 -22.16
N LEU A 461 9.60 -0.07 -20.90
CA LEU A 461 9.01 1.20 -20.49
C LEU A 461 10.09 2.28 -20.56
N THR A 462 9.94 3.21 -21.48
CA THR A 462 10.90 4.31 -21.72
C THR A 462 10.35 5.62 -21.18
N VAL A 463 11.17 6.41 -20.46
CA VAL A 463 10.78 7.75 -20.04
C VAL A 463 10.68 8.65 -21.27
N MET A 464 9.50 9.25 -21.48
CA MET A 464 9.23 10.15 -22.61
C MET A 464 9.65 11.59 -22.30
N GLY A 465 9.40 12.02 -21.07
CA GLY A 465 9.69 13.36 -20.56
C GLY A 465 9.57 13.41 -19.04
N ALA A 466 10.04 14.51 -18.45
CA ALA A 466 9.93 14.78 -17.02
C ALA A 466 9.91 16.28 -16.76
N THR A 467 9.28 16.70 -15.66
CA THR A 467 9.30 18.09 -15.21
C THR A 467 10.72 18.53 -14.81
N PRO A 468 11.00 19.84 -14.77
CA PRO A 468 12.07 20.37 -13.94
C PRO A 468 11.91 19.91 -12.47
N PRO A 469 13.00 19.93 -11.67
CA PRO A 469 12.91 19.59 -10.25
C PRO A 469 11.92 20.49 -9.51
N LEU A 470 10.96 19.86 -8.83
CA LEU A 470 9.99 20.49 -7.96
C LEU A 470 10.54 20.50 -6.52
N ALA A 471 10.46 21.66 -5.87
CA ALA A 471 10.73 21.84 -4.44
C ALA A 471 12.02 21.16 -3.91
N GLU A 472 13.19 21.75 -4.20
CA GLU A 472 14.49 21.24 -3.74
C GLU A 472 14.56 21.15 -2.20
N GLY A 473 14.83 19.96 -1.69
CA GLY A 473 14.93 19.68 -0.26
C GLY A 473 13.58 19.43 0.45
N GLU A 474 12.47 19.30 -0.29
CA GLU A 474 11.16 18.83 0.19
C GLU A 474 10.91 17.38 -0.30
N ARG A 475 9.84 16.72 0.15
CA ARG A 475 9.38 15.40 -0.36
C ARG A 475 7.92 15.48 -0.82
N ILE A 476 7.51 14.66 -1.79
CA ILE A 476 6.09 14.46 -2.12
C ILE A 476 5.36 13.89 -0.90
N PHE A 477 4.19 14.44 -0.59
CA PHE A 477 3.27 13.94 0.43
C PHE A 477 1.95 13.42 -0.16
N SER A 478 1.49 14.03 -1.27
CA SER A 478 0.28 13.60 -1.97
C SER A 478 0.36 13.93 -3.45
N ALA A 479 -0.28 13.11 -4.28
CA ALA A 479 -0.35 13.27 -5.73
C ALA A 479 -1.75 12.94 -6.25
N ARG A 480 -2.18 13.61 -7.33
CA ARG A 480 -3.41 13.25 -8.05
C ARG A 480 -3.32 13.62 -9.52
N PHE A 481 -3.73 12.71 -10.40
CA PHE A 481 -3.84 12.95 -11.84
C PHE A 481 -5.31 13.06 -12.25
N ILE A 482 -5.66 14.07 -13.06
CA ILE A 482 -7.03 14.38 -13.50
C ILE A 482 -6.97 14.88 -14.95
N GLY A 483 -7.63 14.19 -15.88
CA GLY A 483 -7.52 14.52 -17.31
C GLY A 483 -6.05 14.56 -17.75
N ASP A 484 -5.64 15.63 -18.42
CA ASP A 484 -4.25 15.88 -18.85
C ASP A 484 -3.39 16.57 -17.77
N LEU A 485 -3.88 16.75 -16.55
CA LEU A 485 -3.19 17.46 -15.46
C LEU A 485 -2.69 16.53 -14.35
N GLY A 486 -1.58 16.90 -13.73
CA GLY A 486 -1.06 16.33 -12.49
C GLY A 486 -0.94 17.39 -11.39
N TYR A 487 -1.39 17.03 -10.18
CA TYR A 487 -1.34 17.86 -8.99
C TYR A 487 -0.46 17.18 -7.94
N ILE A 488 0.51 17.91 -7.40
CA ILE A 488 1.52 17.38 -6.47
C ILE A 488 1.64 18.31 -5.27
N VAL A 489 1.60 17.76 -4.05
CA VAL A 489 1.90 18.47 -2.80
C VAL A 489 3.26 17.99 -2.29
N THR A 490 4.14 18.93 -1.97
CA THR A 490 5.43 18.64 -1.30
C THR A 490 5.52 19.34 0.05
N PHE A 491 5.87 18.60 1.11
CA PHE A 491 6.01 19.17 2.46
C PHE A 491 7.45 19.35 2.91
N ARG A 492 7.63 20.41 3.70
CA ARG A 492 8.70 20.53 4.70
C ARG A 492 8.32 21.46 5.86
N GLN A 493 7.65 22.58 5.54
CA GLN A 493 7.15 23.59 6.49
C GLN A 493 6.02 24.47 5.89
N ILE A 494 6.09 24.78 4.58
CA ILE A 494 5.11 25.58 3.82
C ILE A 494 5.08 25.08 2.37
N ASP A 495 3.91 24.65 1.91
CA ASP A 495 3.79 23.67 0.84
C ASP A 495 3.29 24.26 -0.47
N PRO A 496 4.01 24.08 -1.58
CA PRO A 496 3.45 24.27 -2.91
C PRO A 496 2.55 23.08 -3.33
N LEU A 497 1.25 23.35 -3.50
CA LEU A 497 0.42 22.58 -4.42
C LEU A 497 0.81 22.98 -5.84
N PHE A 498 1.55 22.13 -6.54
CA PHE A 498 1.91 22.29 -7.95
C PHE A 498 0.78 21.81 -8.86
N ALA A 499 0.59 22.50 -9.99
CA ALA A 499 -0.22 22.05 -11.11
C ALA A 499 0.65 21.88 -12.37
N ILE A 500 0.52 20.74 -13.04
CA ILE A 500 1.44 20.26 -14.08
C ILE A 500 0.65 19.83 -15.31
N ASP A 501 1.02 20.35 -16.48
CA ASP A 501 0.56 19.91 -17.80
C ASP A 501 1.27 18.64 -18.24
N LEU A 502 0.49 17.62 -18.61
CA LEU A 502 0.93 16.31 -19.10
C LEU A 502 0.31 15.99 -20.48
N SER A 503 -0.31 16.97 -21.15
CA SER A 503 -0.94 16.82 -22.48
C SER A 503 0.07 16.57 -23.61
N ASP A 504 1.32 16.99 -23.44
CA ASP A 504 2.48 16.51 -24.21
C ASP A 504 3.35 15.60 -23.33
N PRO A 505 3.21 14.26 -23.46
CA PRO A 505 4.04 13.31 -22.73
C PRO A 505 5.55 13.46 -22.96
N SER A 506 6.02 14.14 -24.01
CA SER A 506 7.45 14.37 -24.23
C SER A 506 7.98 15.62 -23.51
N ASN A 507 7.09 16.50 -23.04
CA ASN A 507 7.43 17.75 -22.38
C ASN A 507 6.43 18.11 -21.25
N PRO A 508 6.42 17.39 -20.12
CA PRO A 508 5.70 17.81 -18.90
C PRO A 508 6.12 19.21 -18.43
N THR A 509 5.16 20.11 -18.16
CA THR A 509 5.47 21.48 -17.70
C THR A 509 4.72 21.87 -16.44
N VAL A 510 5.37 22.62 -15.55
CA VAL A 510 4.72 23.23 -14.38
C VAL A 510 3.97 24.47 -14.83
N LEU A 511 2.66 24.50 -14.63
CA LEU A 511 1.79 25.61 -14.99
C LEU A 511 1.74 26.67 -13.88
N GLY A 512 1.53 26.22 -12.64
CA GLY A 512 1.34 27.06 -11.47
C GLY A 512 1.73 26.36 -10.17
N ALA A 513 1.83 27.13 -9.09
CA ALA A 513 2.09 26.61 -7.75
C ALA A 513 1.47 27.52 -6.69
N LEU A 514 0.61 26.95 -5.84
CA LEU A 514 -0.02 27.64 -4.71
C LEU A 514 0.68 27.27 -3.42
N LYS A 515 1.22 28.25 -2.69
CA LYS A 515 1.79 28.01 -1.36
C LYS A 515 0.75 28.15 -0.24
N ILE A 516 0.63 27.11 0.58
CA ILE A 516 -0.21 27.05 1.78
C ILE A 516 0.61 26.63 3.01
N PRO A 517 0.22 27.02 4.22
CA PRO A 517 0.76 26.42 5.45
C PRO A 517 0.03 25.10 5.75
N GLY A 518 0.79 24.09 6.21
CA GLY A 518 0.30 22.71 6.33
C GLY A 518 0.29 21.94 5.02
N PHE A 519 -0.12 20.67 5.07
CA PHE A 519 -0.09 19.71 3.95
C PHE A 519 -1.44 19.03 3.75
N SER A 520 -1.70 18.59 2.52
CA SER A 520 -2.78 17.63 2.22
C SER A 520 -2.18 16.24 2.08
N ASP A 521 -2.73 15.26 2.81
CA ASP A 521 -2.33 13.85 2.70
C ASP A 521 -3.08 13.16 1.56
N TYR A 522 -4.39 13.42 1.44
CA TYR A 522 -5.24 12.85 0.40
C TYR A 522 -5.95 13.93 -0.42
N MET A 523 -5.95 13.75 -1.74
CA MET A 523 -6.59 14.63 -2.72
C MET A 523 -7.67 13.89 -3.52
N HIS A 524 -8.88 14.44 -3.48
CA HIS A 524 -10.08 13.96 -4.17
C HIS A 524 -10.50 14.98 -5.25
N PRO A 525 -10.80 14.57 -6.50
CA PRO A 525 -11.42 15.44 -7.49
C PRO A 525 -12.78 15.93 -7.00
N LEU A 526 -13.12 17.20 -7.21
CA LEU A 526 -14.43 17.77 -6.88
C LEU A 526 -15.05 18.36 -8.16
N GLY A 527 -15.51 17.47 -9.04
CA GLY A 527 -15.80 17.83 -10.44
C GLY A 527 -14.53 18.11 -11.25
N ASP A 528 -14.67 18.83 -12.36
CA ASP A 528 -13.58 19.08 -13.32
C ASP A 528 -12.61 20.20 -12.86
N ASP A 529 -13.11 21.16 -12.07
CA ASP A 529 -12.46 22.46 -11.80
C ASP A 529 -11.93 22.62 -10.36
N HIS A 530 -12.16 21.65 -9.46
CA HIS A 530 -11.81 21.75 -8.03
C HIS A 530 -11.14 20.49 -7.48
N LEU A 531 -10.32 20.68 -6.44
CA LEU A 531 -9.80 19.60 -5.59
C LEU A 531 -10.37 19.75 -4.18
N LEU A 532 -10.87 18.66 -3.62
CA LEU A 532 -11.24 18.51 -2.21
C LEU A 532 -10.14 17.71 -1.52
N THR A 533 -9.61 18.19 -0.39
CA THR A 533 -8.51 17.51 0.31
C THR A 533 -8.76 17.38 1.81
N ILE A 534 -8.10 16.39 2.42
CA ILE A 534 -7.94 16.24 3.86
C ILE A 534 -6.44 16.19 4.19
N GLY A 535 -6.07 16.82 5.30
CA GLY A 535 -4.67 17.05 5.63
C GLY A 535 -4.45 17.56 7.05
N ARG A 536 -3.27 18.14 7.29
CA ARG A 536 -2.87 18.82 8.54
C ARG A 536 -2.79 20.32 8.35
N ASP A 537 -3.31 21.08 9.31
CA ASP A 537 -3.10 22.53 9.36
C ASP A 537 -1.95 22.89 10.30
N ILE A 538 -0.93 23.55 9.78
CA ILE A 538 0.25 23.97 10.56
C ILE A 538 0.27 25.49 10.64
N ASP A 539 0.44 26.08 11.82
CA ASP A 539 0.65 27.53 11.94
C ASP A 539 2.03 27.95 11.39
N GLU A 540 2.02 28.90 10.44
CA GLU A 540 3.22 29.34 9.71
C GLU A 540 4.33 29.87 10.63
N GLN A 541 3.98 30.52 11.75
CA GLN A 541 4.93 31.24 12.61
C GLN A 541 5.49 30.41 13.76
N THR A 542 4.64 29.56 14.35
CA THR A 542 4.96 28.74 15.52
C THR A 542 5.33 27.31 15.16
N GLN A 543 4.94 26.85 13.96
CA GLN A 543 5.03 25.45 13.51
C GLN A 543 4.25 24.49 14.43
N PHE A 544 3.22 25.01 15.11
CA PHE A 544 2.24 24.21 15.85
C PHE A 544 1.28 23.55 14.86
N ASP A 545 0.89 22.30 15.13
CA ASP A 545 -0.08 21.55 14.36
C ASP A 545 -1.48 21.75 14.96
N ASN A 546 -2.34 22.48 14.25
CA ASN A 546 -3.71 22.79 14.67
C ASN A 546 -4.65 21.58 14.50
N GLY A 547 -4.17 20.46 13.95
CA GLY A 547 -4.95 19.24 13.75
C GLY A 547 -5.42 19.02 12.31
N THR A 548 -6.42 18.16 12.15
CA THR A 548 -6.91 17.75 10.83
C THR A 548 -7.77 18.85 10.20
N ALA A 549 -7.56 19.11 8.91
CA ALA A 549 -8.28 20.14 8.15
C ALA A 549 -8.80 19.61 6.80
N LEU A 550 -9.93 20.18 6.37
CA LEU A 550 -10.52 20.01 5.03
C LEU A 550 -10.25 21.26 4.20
N GLN A 551 -9.92 21.10 2.91
CA GLN A 551 -9.62 22.22 2.02
C GLN A 551 -10.28 22.04 0.65
N ILE A 552 -10.69 23.13 -0.01
CA ILE A 552 -11.09 23.13 -1.42
C ILE A 552 -10.18 24.08 -2.19
N PHE A 553 -9.58 23.58 -3.26
CA PHE A 553 -8.81 24.35 -4.22
C PHE A 553 -9.61 24.58 -5.49
N ASP A 554 -9.59 25.81 -6.00
CA ASP A 554 -10.00 26.16 -7.35
C ASP A 554 -8.80 25.97 -8.27
N VAL A 555 -8.95 25.11 -9.28
CA VAL A 555 -7.92 24.74 -10.26
C VAL A 555 -8.39 24.97 -11.71
N SER A 556 -9.52 25.68 -11.89
CA SER A 556 -10.09 26.07 -13.19
C SER A 556 -9.14 26.93 -14.06
N ASP A 557 -8.20 27.64 -13.42
CA ASP A 557 -6.98 28.14 -14.05
C ASP A 557 -5.77 27.46 -13.40
N PRO A 558 -5.23 26.36 -13.99
CA PRO A 558 -4.11 25.63 -13.40
C PRO A 558 -2.79 26.40 -13.45
N ALA A 559 -2.72 27.60 -14.06
CA ALA A 559 -1.58 28.49 -13.93
C ALA A 559 -1.63 29.38 -12.68
N ASP A 560 -2.81 29.54 -12.06
CA ASP A 560 -3.02 30.28 -10.80
C ASP A 560 -4.02 29.54 -9.89
N PRO A 561 -3.68 28.31 -9.42
CA PRO A 561 -4.53 27.56 -8.50
C PRO A 561 -4.68 28.28 -7.16
N ARG A 562 -5.86 28.21 -6.53
CA ARG A 562 -6.18 29.01 -5.32
C ARG A 562 -6.92 28.20 -4.27
N GLN A 563 -6.55 28.35 -3.00
CA GLN A 563 -7.35 27.84 -1.89
C GLN A 563 -8.64 28.66 -1.80
N LYS A 564 -9.77 28.02 -2.14
CA LYS A 564 -11.10 28.63 -2.18
C LYS A 564 -11.78 28.55 -0.83
N PHE A 565 -11.64 27.42 -0.15
CA PHE A 565 -12.19 27.17 1.20
C PHE A 565 -11.22 26.34 2.05
N LYS A 566 -11.34 26.51 3.37
CA LYS A 566 -10.64 25.73 4.41
C LYS A 566 -11.57 25.62 5.61
N ALA A 567 -11.64 24.44 6.21
CA ALA A 567 -12.27 24.19 7.50
C ALA A 567 -11.28 23.41 8.38
N LEU A 568 -11.11 23.83 9.64
CA LEU A 568 -10.43 23.02 10.64
C LEU A 568 -11.46 22.05 11.22
N VAL A 569 -11.10 20.77 11.38
CA VAL A 569 -11.95 19.76 12.01
C VAL A 569 -11.72 19.75 13.51
N GLY A 570 -10.46 19.77 13.94
CA GLY A 570 -10.04 19.86 15.36
C GLY A 570 -8.69 19.18 15.62
N GLU A 571 -8.23 19.28 16.88
CA GLU A 571 -7.06 18.53 17.38
C GLU A 571 -7.44 17.04 17.47
N GLY A 572 -6.85 16.25 16.58
CA GLY A 572 -7.21 14.85 16.39
C GLY A 572 -6.51 14.21 15.19
N PHE A 573 -7.03 13.08 14.73
CA PHE A 573 -6.53 12.33 13.58
C PHE A 573 -7.70 11.66 12.83
N SER A 574 -7.55 11.44 11.53
CA SER A 574 -8.50 10.69 10.71
C SER A 574 -7.82 9.54 9.99
N GLU A 575 -8.50 8.39 9.92
CA GLU A 575 -8.07 7.31 9.03
C GLU A 575 -8.06 7.79 7.56
N ALA A 576 -8.94 8.73 7.20
CA ALA A 576 -9.05 9.31 5.87
C ALA A 576 -7.85 10.20 5.45
N ASN A 577 -6.94 10.56 6.38
CA ASN A 577 -5.66 11.16 6.00
C ASN A 577 -4.80 10.15 5.18
N HIS A 578 -4.77 8.87 5.57
CA HIS A 578 -3.83 7.89 5.00
C HIS A 578 -4.50 6.69 4.28
N ASN A 579 -5.79 6.47 4.52
CA ASN A 579 -6.60 5.46 3.84
C ASN A 579 -7.76 6.13 3.08
N HIS A 580 -7.66 6.22 1.76
CA HIS A 580 -8.69 6.82 0.91
C HIS A 580 -10.06 6.14 1.07
N LYS A 581 -10.11 4.86 1.43
CA LYS A 581 -11.37 4.11 1.65
C LYS A 581 -12.16 4.63 2.86
N ALA A 582 -11.48 5.26 3.81
CA ALA A 582 -12.11 5.95 4.94
C ALA A 582 -12.65 7.35 4.57
N PHE A 583 -12.25 7.91 3.43
CA PHE A 583 -12.78 9.16 2.89
C PHE A 583 -13.99 8.86 1.99
N ASN A 584 -15.21 8.91 2.52
CA ASN A 584 -16.43 8.64 1.74
C ASN A 584 -17.09 9.96 1.31
N PHE A 585 -16.95 10.31 0.03
CA PHE A 585 -17.66 11.44 -0.57
C PHE A 585 -18.79 10.96 -1.49
N TYR A 586 -20.01 11.39 -1.19
CA TYR A 586 -21.23 11.05 -1.94
C TYR A 586 -21.59 12.23 -2.85
N ASP A 587 -20.94 12.27 -4.03
CA ASP A 587 -21.04 13.33 -5.05
C ASP A 587 -22.47 13.84 -5.27
N GLU A 588 -23.42 12.93 -5.49
CA GLU A 588 -24.81 13.26 -5.84
C GLU A 588 -25.55 14.09 -4.78
N ARG A 589 -25.07 14.05 -3.53
CA ARG A 589 -25.64 14.80 -2.40
C ARG A 589 -24.69 15.85 -1.82
N GLY A 590 -23.44 15.92 -2.30
CA GLY A 590 -22.41 16.81 -1.77
C GLY A 590 -22.06 16.51 -0.30
N LEU A 591 -22.12 15.24 0.12
CA LEU A 591 -21.90 14.84 1.51
C LEU A 591 -20.56 14.11 1.68
N LEU A 592 -19.72 14.61 2.58
CA LEU A 592 -18.46 13.98 2.99
C LEU A 592 -18.61 13.37 4.39
N ALA A 593 -18.30 12.07 4.51
CA ALA A 593 -18.15 11.38 5.78
C ALA A 593 -16.75 10.75 5.92
N PHE A 594 -16.17 10.88 7.11
CA PHE A 594 -14.86 10.28 7.45
C PHE A 594 -14.76 10.00 8.95
N PRO A 595 -13.98 8.98 9.39
CA PRO A 595 -13.72 8.75 10.80
C PRO A 595 -12.86 9.87 11.39
N PHE A 596 -13.16 10.32 12.59
CA PHE A 596 -12.32 11.28 13.31
C PHE A 596 -12.18 10.88 14.78
N VAL A 597 -10.93 10.76 15.23
CA VAL A 597 -10.57 10.58 16.63
C VAL A 597 -10.04 11.90 17.15
N SER A 598 -10.79 12.55 18.05
CA SER A 598 -10.34 13.74 18.75
C SER A 598 -9.88 13.39 20.16
N TYR A 599 -8.90 14.15 20.62
CA TYR A 599 -8.36 14.10 21.98
C TYR A 599 -8.62 15.42 22.72
N GLU A 600 -9.56 16.26 22.26
CA GLU A 600 -9.75 17.61 22.82
C GLU A 600 -10.39 17.61 24.23
N THR A 601 -11.09 16.57 24.66
CA THR A 601 -11.63 16.47 26.03
C THR A 601 -11.63 15.01 26.49
N GLY A 602 -10.47 14.36 26.41
CA GLY A 602 -10.34 12.92 26.40
C GLY A 602 -10.67 12.30 25.03
N PHE A 603 -10.52 10.98 24.95
CA PHE A 603 -10.77 10.20 23.73
C PHE A 603 -12.24 10.30 23.28
N SER A 604 -12.43 10.63 22.01
CA SER A 604 -13.68 10.44 21.28
C SER A 604 -13.41 9.80 19.91
N SER A 605 -14.30 8.91 19.46
CA SER A 605 -14.19 8.22 18.18
C SER A 605 -15.50 8.33 17.42
N THR A 606 -15.51 9.14 16.36
CA THR A 606 -16.72 9.56 15.65
C THR A 606 -16.65 9.33 14.15
N LEU A 607 -17.80 9.35 13.47
CA LEU A 607 -17.90 9.60 12.04
C LEU A 607 -18.35 11.05 11.82
N GLU A 608 -17.47 11.90 11.32
CA GLU A 608 -17.80 13.27 10.91
C GLU A 608 -18.73 13.27 9.69
N LEU A 609 -19.66 14.23 9.60
CA LEU A 609 -20.48 14.47 8.41
C LEU A 609 -20.53 15.96 8.05
N TRP A 610 -20.19 16.26 6.80
CA TRP A 610 -20.07 17.62 6.26
C TRP A 610 -20.79 17.76 4.92
N ASP A 611 -21.53 18.85 4.74
CA ASP A 611 -21.86 19.35 3.40
C ASP A 611 -20.61 19.97 2.77
N VAL A 612 -20.35 19.62 1.52
CA VAL A 612 -19.22 20.12 0.71
C VAL A 612 -19.75 20.65 -0.61
N SER A 613 -19.37 21.87 -0.95
CA SER A 613 -19.70 22.50 -2.23
C SER A 613 -18.51 23.29 -2.77
N ALA A 614 -18.22 23.12 -4.06
CA ALA A 614 -17.26 23.95 -4.77
C ALA A 614 -17.62 25.45 -4.77
N ASP A 615 -18.89 25.82 -4.54
CA ASP A 615 -19.36 27.22 -4.53
C ASP A 615 -19.58 27.81 -3.14
N THR A 616 -20.04 27.02 -2.16
CA THR A 616 -20.32 27.51 -0.79
C THR A 616 -19.36 27.01 0.28
N GLY A 617 -18.42 26.12 -0.07
CA GLY A 617 -17.43 25.58 0.84
C GLY A 617 -17.99 24.48 1.74
N PHE A 618 -17.63 24.54 3.02
CA PHE A 618 -17.90 23.51 4.02
C PHE A 618 -19.00 23.94 5.00
N SER A 619 -19.87 23.00 5.37
CA SER A 619 -20.77 23.13 6.53
C SER A 619 -20.84 21.81 7.28
N ARG A 620 -20.33 21.77 8.53
CA ARG A 620 -20.43 20.60 9.39
C ARG A 620 -21.90 20.34 9.76
N ARG A 621 -22.41 19.14 9.48
CA ARG A 621 -23.73 18.70 9.96
C ARG A 621 -23.68 18.19 11.40
N GLY A 622 -22.58 17.53 11.75
CA GLY A 622 -22.35 16.94 13.05
C GLY A 622 -21.45 15.73 12.93
N SER A 623 -21.60 14.79 13.86
CA SER A 623 -20.79 13.58 13.92
C SER A 623 -21.56 12.47 14.64
N VAL A 624 -21.51 11.23 14.12
CA VAL A 624 -22.03 10.06 14.83
C VAL A 624 -20.98 9.55 15.81
N ASP A 625 -21.27 9.59 17.11
CA ASP A 625 -20.35 9.15 18.16
C ASP A 625 -20.45 7.64 18.42
N HIS A 626 -19.32 6.93 18.33
CA HIS A 626 -19.21 5.50 18.68
C HIS A 626 -18.47 5.28 20.01
N SER A 627 -18.02 6.33 20.71
CA SER A 627 -17.15 6.22 21.88
C SER A 627 -17.73 5.31 22.97
N ALA A 628 -19.06 5.32 23.17
CA ALA A 628 -19.73 4.40 24.09
C ALA A 628 -19.70 2.94 23.62
N LEU A 629 -19.98 2.67 22.34
CA LEU A 629 -19.93 1.31 21.75
C LEU A 629 -18.48 0.76 21.73
N VAL A 630 -17.51 1.65 21.61
CA VAL A 630 -16.08 1.36 21.67
C VAL A 630 -15.65 0.97 23.10
N LEU A 631 -16.00 1.80 24.09
CA LEU A 631 -15.55 1.62 25.48
C LEU A 631 -16.24 0.46 26.21
N ASP A 632 -17.47 0.09 25.85
CA ASP A 632 -18.16 -1.08 26.41
C ASP A 632 -17.42 -2.39 26.07
N GLY A 633 -16.80 -2.46 24.88
CA GLY A 633 -15.92 -3.55 24.47
C GLY A 633 -14.64 -3.65 25.31
N CYS A 634 -14.11 -2.53 25.83
CA CYS A 634 -12.90 -2.48 26.66
C CYS A 634 -13.12 -2.94 28.12
N GLY A 635 -14.09 -3.80 28.39
CA GLY A 635 -14.37 -4.34 29.73
C GLY A 635 -14.99 -3.35 30.72
N GLY A 636 -15.59 -2.27 30.24
CA GLY A 636 -16.31 -1.29 31.08
C GLY A 636 -15.41 -0.32 31.86
N TRP A 637 -14.26 0.05 31.30
CA TRP A 637 -13.37 1.05 31.87
C TRP A 637 -13.89 2.48 31.65
N GLU A 638 -14.31 3.17 32.72
CA GLU A 638 -14.53 4.62 32.68
C GLU A 638 -13.17 5.34 32.57
N PRO A 639 -12.91 6.14 31.52
CA PRO A 639 -11.68 6.92 31.44
C PRO A 639 -11.61 7.95 32.60
N PRO A 640 -10.46 8.10 33.27
CA PRO A 640 -10.29 9.11 34.30
C PRO A 640 -10.42 10.50 33.67
N VAL A 641 -11.18 11.40 34.29
CA VAL A 641 -11.44 12.74 33.76
C VAL A 641 -10.16 13.58 33.75
N GLY A 642 -9.45 13.59 32.62
CA GLY A 642 -8.21 14.34 32.40
C GLY A 642 -7.45 13.95 31.12
N PRO A 643 -6.42 14.73 30.74
CA PRO A 643 -5.79 14.72 29.42
C PRO A 643 -4.87 13.51 29.10
N PHE A 644 -5.00 12.42 29.84
CA PHE A 644 -4.15 11.25 29.68
C PHE A 644 -5.01 9.98 29.63
N VAL A 645 -5.24 9.53 28.40
CA VAL A 645 -5.70 8.17 28.09
C VAL A 645 -4.58 7.22 28.50
N GLY A 646 -4.56 6.83 29.78
CA GLY A 646 -3.43 6.14 30.40
C GLY A 646 -3.18 4.74 29.84
N ASP A 647 -2.02 4.17 30.16
CA ASP A 647 -1.53 2.86 29.67
C ASP A 647 -2.62 1.76 29.71
N ALA A 648 -3.44 1.75 30.76
CA ALA A 648 -4.57 0.84 30.95
C ALA A 648 -5.61 0.84 29.80
N PHE A 649 -5.78 1.94 29.05
CA PHE A 649 -6.61 1.94 27.84
C PHE A 649 -5.98 1.05 26.77
N TYR A 650 -4.72 1.28 26.41
CA TYR A 650 -4.01 0.48 25.42
C TYR A 650 -3.84 -0.98 25.85
N GLU A 651 -3.70 -1.25 27.15
CA GLU A 651 -3.66 -2.61 27.71
C GLU A 651 -5.00 -3.38 27.64
N ASN A 652 -6.16 -2.70 27.71
CA ASN A 652 -7.48 -3.35 27.80
C ASN A 652 -8.37 -3.19 26.56
N CYS A 653 -8.21 -2.10 25.80
CA CYS A 653 -8.86 -1.86 24.51
C CYS A 653 -8.09 -2.45 23.31
N GLN A 654 -6.80 -2.79 23.51
CA GLN A 654 -5.81 -2.88 22.43
C GLN A 654 -5.72 -1.57 21.62
N TYR A 655 -4.91 -1.55 20.56
CA TYR A 655 -4.83 -0.40 19.67
C TYR A 655 -6.06 -0.32 18.75
N LEU A 656 -6.77 0.81 18.83
CA LEU A 656 -7.75 1.29 17.83
C LEU A 656 -9.13 0.59 17.73
N PRO A 657 -9.89 0.32 18.83
CA PRO A 657 -11.33 0.20 18.70
C PRO A 657 -11.91 1.59 18.36
N GLN A 658 -12.13 1.86 17.08
CA GLN A 658 -12.58 3.17 16.58
C GLN A 658 -13.57 3.03 15.42
N VAL A 659 -14.23 4.13 15.05
CA VAL A 659 -14.88 4.25 13.73
C VAL A 659 -13.80 4.11 12.66
N SER A 660 -14.08 3.33 11.61
CA SER A 660 -13.19 3.21 10.45
C SER A 660 -13.89 3.44 9.11
N ARG A 661 -15.21 3.28 9.02
CA ARG A 661 -15.96 3.58 7.78
C ARG A 661 -17.28 4.29 8.06
N GLY A 662 -17.68 5.11 7.09
CA GLY A 662 -19.04 5.55 6.87
C GLY A 662 -19.52 5.08 5.50
N VAL A 663 -20.79 4.73 5.38
CA VAL A 663 -21.44 4.29 4.13
C VAL A 663 -22.82 4.93 4.03
N PHE A 664 -23.10 5.65 2.95
CA PHE A 664 -24.42 6.21 2.69
C PHE A 664 -25.32 5.20 1.98
N ILE A 665 -26.55 5.04 2.47
CA ILE A 665 -27.64 4.35 1.77
C ILE A 665 -28.85 5.30 1.81
N ASP A 666 -29.21 5.81 0.65
CA ASP A 666 -30.17 6.89 0.45
C ASP A 666 -29.92 8.11 1.37
N GLU A 667 -30.87 8.44 2.25
CA GLU A 667 -30.83 9.54 3.22
C GLU A 667 -30.26 9.13 4.59
N TYR A 668 -29.64 7.96 4.68
CA TYR A 668 -29.07 7.42 5.90
C TYR A 668 -27.56 7.22 5.79
N ILE A 669 -26.86 7.45 6.90
CA ILE A 669 -25.43 7.16 7.08
C ILE A 669 -25.29 5.97 8.04
N TYR A 670 -24.55 4.97 7.59
CA TYR A 670 -24.19 3.76 8.33
C TYR A 670 -22.75 3.97 8.76
N SER A 671 -22.51 4.13 10.06
CA SER A 671 -21.19 4.32 10.64
C SER A 671 -20.74 3.03 11.31
N ILE A 672 -19.51 2.59 11.04
CA ILE A 672 -19.02 1.27 11.39
C ILE A 672 -17.77 1.40 12.26
N SER A 673 -17.84 0.91 13.51
CA SER A 673 -16.69 0.78 14.43
C SER A 673 -16.39 -0.68 14.78
N HIS A 674 -15.51 -0.91 15.75
CA HIS A 674 -15.28 -2.22 16.37
C HIS A 674 -16.46 -2.71 17.25
N GLY A 675 -17.33 -1.80 17.75
CA GLY A 675 -18.49 -2.17 18.58
C GLY A 675 -19.78 -2.48 17.80
N GLY A 676 -19.87 -2.10 16.53
CA GLY A 676 -21.04 -2.37 15.68
C GLY A 676 -21.26 -1.34 14.58
N VAL A 677 -22.45 -1.43 13.98
CA VAL A 677 -23.01 -0.46 13.04
C VAL A 677 -24.04 0.42 13.75
N LEU A 678 -23.92 1.74 13.60
CA LEU A 678 -24.99 2.69 13.91
C LEU A 678 -25.56 3.25 12.61
N VAL A 679 -26.87 3.50 12.59
CA VAL A 679 -27.57 4.07 11.43
C VAL A 679 -28.27 5.34 11.85
N HIS A 680 -28.00 6.45 11.16
CA HIS A 680 -28.59 7.76 11.40
C HIS A 680 -29.17 8.33 10.10
N ASN A 681 -30.17 9.20 10.18
CA ASN A 681 -30.58 10.00 9.01
C ASN A 681 -29.57 11.15 8.83
N VAL A 682 -29.22 11.52 7.60
CA VAL A 682 -28.23 12.59 7.36
C VAL A 682 -28.69 13.99 7.82
N GLY A 683 -29.93 14.14 8.29
CA GLY A 683 -30.47 15.33 8.96
C GLY A 683 -30.64 15.21 10.49
N ASP A 684 -30.43 14.04 11.10
CA ASP A 684 -30.45 13.83 12.56
C ASP A 684 -29.36 12.81 12.95
N LEU A 685 -28.24 13.35 13.45
CA LEU A 685 -27.08 12.58 13.90
C LEU A 685 -27.03 12.43 15.44
N GLU A 686 -28.02 12.95 16.16
CA GLU A 686 -28.13 12.77 17.62
C GLU A 686 -28.92 11.50 17.97
N THR A 687 -29.84 11.07 17.09
CA THR A 687 -30.73 9.92 17.34
C THR A 687 -30.51 8.80 16.32
N PRO A 688 -29.99 7.62 16.72
CA PRO A 688 -29.89 6.48 15.80
C PRO A 688 -31.28 5.96 15.44
N VAL A 689 -31.50 5.70 14.15
CA VAL A 689 -32.69 5.00 13.65
C VAL A 689 -32.55 3.48 13.82
N ALA A 690 -31.32 2.97 13.85
CA ALA A 690 -30.99 1.60 14.22
C ALA A 690 -29.58 1.47 14.83
N THR A 691 -29.39 0.41 15.63
CA THR A 691 -28.10 -0.02 16.19
C THR A 691 -28.00 -1.53 16.03
N ALA A 692 -26.93 -2.00 15.38
CA ALA A 692 -26.69 -3.42 15.17
C ALA A 692 -25.26 -3.77 15.58
N THR A 693 -25.11 -4.49 16.69
CA THR A 693 -23.83 -5.03 17.17
C THR A 693 -23.44 -6.30 16.40
N TYR A 694 -22.18 -6.71 16.54
CA TYR A 694 -21.64 -7.94 15.96
C TYR A 694 -22.10 -9.23 16.66
#